data_AF-A0A1I8EVG2-F1
#
_entry.id   AF-A0A1I8EVG2-F1
#
_cell.length_a   1.000
_cell.length_b   1.000
_cell.length_c   1.000
_cell.angle_alpha   90.00
_cell.angle_beta   90.00
_cell.angle_gamma   90.00
#
_symmetry.space_group_name_H-M   'P 1'
#
loop_
_entity.id
_entity.type
_entity.pdbx_description
1 polymer ?
#
loop_
_entity_poly.entity_id
_entity_poly.type
_entity_poly.pdbx_seq_one_letter_code
_entity_poly.pdbx_strand_id
1 'polypeptide(L)'
;MLPYQQIINYDLQMPQFRLIDGTSVRQGRLQIKFQNRWRSICTKLTNWTSTDISTACRSMGFNDGGFWKWYERNNDTFPFVMPYPKCPPNVSSLWDCEGFSNPNAIPLSENLCQGEDDLGIRCWGIPVFLGSEKHWKGLQIFSSSLQYVNSDPDMVALHQESTSIPPIMNGLRIERSAGDAIHLEQLTGPVVIANSTIRNNRGHGIAVINTTDGRVFINMTTITGNYGDGIHYREGYDTSWHSAISSKRGNGAEKDLVQFRNNKKPRLDMCTEHKIPHTFFFPHLIQAKLINGTVIDGNNASPCWMIVSLPTKLPYTYSIQFVAVKNENDENLDSETRLIICDANTNYDGCDGERYRIPILNNILPQTVSFRTTDQPIFLSLEHIPSGLSGRVAGDINLIFQIHASVTDKAFYGLNITHTLIANNTGNGILAQDIRERTVLTNVTILENEGNAGFLVRDGAADIWINASRISDNWGDGINISYVGGSITINGTIISGNKWRGCAFHQNTSSPYLPLHQEIIIKGRPSNNIFYLRTQIVDNAWGGILIGNFCIPLWKNIQPKVLISWTELIGNRYHASIEIFACQKIGMANTIVDFTGNRIEGGLGVGFRMEPAVNTITIISSNQFIANNNTALIIRNARYPQLHNLPAQVTISKNSFKFNIGQNIVSLGMVEGSQIQNVTFNQQNEVRENRVINPFPYLNPRSTPYAALVVSSSNVIINRNCFKNPQATYEIASELAEHAKWIDARENNWGYPRPELFMHRIFDQFNRYTLAVIEVNPFAAVCNQRRPHITTVQQYYRSFRKDSEPYILGGTIWENQDLGKGLYTVVDDLNIVPGARLTLSPDTVLQFNNGLGMLIQGELVRAELHSSDEMVKFTGAPFTLPQLPNIRLVDENDNIDVLSGRLEVYVNNQWGTICNRSWTKELGLLACNQLGLIMDPEYFENWQIFPSPGELPIVMDNIRCEENEYDITNCRHDGVDHNIAASCLPTNVVGLRCMEPCWSGVRYSFLANPPLVTVYNDLTRKPAIRMSRFENNRRHGFKIRSQGITIHKHFLIHVFMKCHYLQAAMNMVINRVNEESDEDILLMDNIGKKNWSVRSDLIHFPILSVSNTLQLKYTRTYGKPSVIILVLFLDAQEYLNRYVHVYQSEIINNRYAISSIHYSNWTNQNDNLLNRCANEKLWFQKVDFINNTDAIIWIHSPQYIIFNNTPIAKVYFCIGIVIF
;
A
#
# COMPACT_ATOMS: atom_id res chain seq x y z
N MET A 1 -44.85 -15.60 -39.40
CA MET A 1 -44.52 -14.65 -40.48
C MET A 1 -45.55 -13.54 -40.45
N LEU A 2 -45.12 -12.28 -40.46
CA LEU A 2 -45.94 -11.11 -40.80
C LEU A 2 -45.17 -10.28 -41.84
N PRO A 3 -45.85 -9.54 -42.74
CA PRO A 3 -45.30 -9.27 -44.05
C PRO A 3 -44.41 -8.01 -44.13
N TYR A 4 -43.33 -8.16 -44.90
CA TYR A 4 -42.68 -7.12 -45.70
C TYR A 4 -42.53 -5.71 -45.08
N GLN A 5 -41.62 -5.55 -44.11
CA GLN A 5 -41.05 -4.23 -43.84
C GLN A 5 -40.20 -3.79 -45.04
N GLN A 6 -40.58 -2.70 -45.71
CA GLN A 6 -39.74 -2.05 -46.71
C GLN A 6 -38.41 -1.64 -46.10
N ILE A 7 -37.31 -2.05 -46.74
CA ILE A 7 -35.97 -1.55 -46.41
C ILE A 7 -35.84 -0.14 -47.00
N ILE A 8 -36.32 0.84 -46.24
CA ILE A 8 -35.98 2.24 -46.47
C ILE A 8 -34.53 2.42 -46.01
N ASN A 9 -33.66 2.88 -46.93
CA ASN A 9 -32.31 3.31 -46.57
C ASN A 9 -32.42 4.64 -45.80
N TYR A 10 -32.14 4.61 -44.50
CA TYR A 10 -32.05 5.79 -43.66
C TYR A 10 -30.60 6.24 -43.56
N ASP A 11 -30.41 7.55 -43.42
CA ASP A 11 -29.09 8.13 -43.20
C ASP A 11 -28.47 7.60 -41.89
N LEU A 12 -27.15 7.34 -41.91
CA LEU A 12 -26.45 6.62 -40.85
C LEU A 12 -25.85 7.55 -39.78
N GLN A 13 -25.81 8.87 -40.03
CA GLN A 13 -25.31 9.84 -39.06
C GLN A 13 -26.36 10.16 -37.99
N MET A 14 -26.15 9.63 -36.78
CA MET A 14 -26.83 10.15 -35.59
C MET A 14 -26.34 11.56 -35.25
N PRO A 15 -27.21 12.45 -34.73
CA PRO A 15 -26.81 13.80 -34.33
C PRO A 15 -25.75 13.75 -33.23
N GLN A 16 -24.82 14.70 -33.26
CA GLN A 16 -23.72 14.83 -32.28
C GLN A 16 -24.16 15.39 -30.92
N PHE A 17 -25.48 15.57 -30.72
CA PHE A 17 -26.10 16.04 -29.48
C PHE A 17 -27.20 15.06 -29.05
N ARG A 18 -27.38 14.86 -27.75
CA ARG A 18 -28.41 14.00 -27.18
C ARG A 18 -28.96 14.52 -25.85
N LEU A 19 -30.17 14.09 -25.52
CA LEU A 19 -30.76 14.19 -24.19
C LEU A 19 -30.75 12.79 -23.54
N ILE A 20 -30.38 12.72 -22.27
CA ILE A 20 -30.43 11.51 -21.42
C ILE A 20 -31.11 11.83 -20.07
N ASP A 21 -31.36 10.84 -19.22
CA ASP A 21 -31.87 10.97 -17.84
C ASP A 21 -33.26 11.63 -17.66
N GLY A 22 -33.92 12.00 -18.75
CA GLY A 22 -35.23 12.67 -18.70
C GLY A 22 -36.40 11.75 -19.03
N THR A 23 -37.58 12.10 -18.50
CA THR A 23 -38.78 11.27 -18.60
C THR A 23 -39.44 11.24 -19.99
N SER A 24 -38.85 11.88 -21.02
CA SER A 24 -39.26 11.72 -22.43
C SER A 24 -38.07 11.89 -23.37
N VAL A 25 -38.18 11.43 -24.63
CA VAL A 25 -37.13 11.66 -25.65
C VAL A 25 -36.92 13.14 -26.01
N ARG A 26 -37.77 14.03 -25.47
CA ARG A 26 -37.77 15.47 -25.66
C ARG A 26 -37.25 16.24 -24.45
N GLN A 27 -36.84 15.60 -23.37
CA GLN A 27 -36.27 16.30 -22.21
C GLN A 27 -35.18 15.47 -21.54
N GLY A 28 -34.15 16.10 -20.98
CA GLY A 28 -33.03 15.39 -20.40
C GLY A 28 -31.81 16.26 -20.13
N ARG A 29 -30.77 15.67 -19.53
CA ARG A 29 -29.42 16.21 -19.44
C ARG A 29 -28.85 16.32 -20.86
N LEU A 30 -28.36 17.50 -21.24
CA LEU A 30 -27.78 17.75 -22.54
C LEU A 30 -26.35 17.20 -22.60
N GLN A 31 -26.10 16.32 -23.57
CA GLN A 31 -24.76 15.81 -23.85
C GLN A 31 -24.35 16.03 -25.31
N ILE A 32 -23.05 16.23 -25.50
CA ILE A 32 -22.40 16.44 -26.79
C ILE A 32 -21.36 15.33 -27.06
N LYS A 33 -21.24 14.90 -28.31
CA LYS A 33 -20.19 13.97 -28.75
C LYS A 33 -18.96 14.78 -29.17
N PHE A 34 -17.98 14.87 -28.26
CA PHE A 34 -16.76 15.64 -28.44
C PHE A 34 -15.52 14.74 -28.26
N GLN A 35 -14.61 14.77 -29.23
CA GLN A 35 -13.46 13.86 -29.31
C GLN A 35 -13.88 12.38 -29.16
N ASN A 36 -14.87 11.97 -29.96
CA ASN A 36 -15.54 10.66 -29.93
C ASN A 36 -16.28 10.25 -28.65
N ARG A 37 -16.15 10.97 -27.54
CA ARG A 37 -16.85 10.68 -26.27
C ARG A 37 -18.07 11.56 -26.05
N TRP A 38 -19.10 11.00 -25.41
CA TRP A 38 -20.24 11.78 -24.92
C TRP A 38 -19.87 12.48 -23.62
N ARG A 39 -20.23 13.75 -23.49
CA ARG A 39 -19.93 14.58 -22.32
C ARG A 39 -21.12 15.44 -21.96
N SER A 40 -21.43 15.52 -20.67
CA SER A 40 -22.42 16.46 -20.15
C SER A 40 -21.93 17.89 -20.25
N ILE A 41 -22.85 18.83 -20.51
CA ILE A 41 -22.51 20.26 -20.59
C ILE A 41 -22.65 20.91 -19.21
N CYS A 42 -21.53 21.46 -18.73
CA CYS A 42 -21.44 22.28 -17.54
C CYS A 42 -21.35 23.76 -17.93
N THR A 43 -22.08 24.64 -17.24
CA THR A 43 -22.16 26.07 -17.57
C THR A 43 -21.18 26.96 -16.80
N LYS A 44 -20.52 26.48 -15.75
CA LYS A 44 -19.49 27.14 -14.93
C LYS A 44 -19.92 28.39 -14.12
N LEU A 45 -20.90 29.14 -14.62
CA LEU A 45 -21.72 30.20 -13.99
C LEU A 45 -22.64 30.71 -15.11
N THR A 46 -23.96 30.61 -14.94
CA THR A 46 -24.95 30.56 -16.05
C THR A 46 -24.94 31.78 -17.01
N ASN A 47 -24.61 31.54 -18.29
CA ASN A 47 -24.76 32.52 -19.39
C ASN A 47 -25.44 31.93 -20.66
N TRP A 48 -26.15 30.80 -20.54
CA TRP A 48 -26.96 30.25 -21.64
C TRP A 48 -28.27 31.01 -21.80
N THR A 49 -28.54 31.49 -23.01
CA THR A 49 -29.78 32.17 -23.39
C THR A 49 -30.85 31.18 -23.87
N SER A 50 -32.10 31.64 -23.96
CA SER A 50 -33.17 30.87 -24.62
C SER A 50 -32.84 30.55 -26.09
N THR A 51 -32.12 31.44 -26.78
CA THR A 51 -31.62 31.20 -28.14
C THR A 51 -30.65 30.03 -28.19
N ASP A 52 -29.71 29.95 -27.26
CA ASP A 52 -28.73 28.85 -27.20
C ASP A 52 -29.43 27.50 -26.93
N ILE A 53 -30.45 27.48 -26.08
CA ILE A 53 -31.25 26.28 -25.79
C ILE A 53 -32.16 25.90 -26.98
N SER A 54 -32.75 26.88 -27.67
CA SER A 54 -33.49 26.67 -28.91
C SER A 54 -32.59 26.04 -29.98
N THR A 55 -31.40 26.60 -30.19
CA THR A 55 -30.39 26.05 -31.11
C THR A 55 -29.89 24.68 -30.68
N ALA A 56 -29.73 24.39 -29.39
CA ALA A 56 -29.43 23.04 -28.89
C ALA A 56 -30.50 22.02 -29.28
N CYS A 57 -31.78 22.39 -29.19
CA CYS A 57 -32.88 21.54 -29.63
C CYS A 57 -32.94 21.38 -31.16
N ARG A 58 -32.67 22.44 -31.93
CA ARG A 58 -32.51 22.35 -33.40
C ARG A 58 -31.35 21.45 -33.82
N SER A 59 -30.26 21.45 -33.06
CA SER A 59 -29.08 20.58 -33.27
C SER A 59 -29.41 19.09 -33.14
N MET A 60 -30.52 18.77 -32.47
CA MET A 60 -31.08 17.43 -32.33
C MET A 60 -32.29 17.17 -33.23
N GLY A 61 -32.60 18.11 -34.14
CA GLY A 61 -33.70 18.04 -35.10
C GLY A 61 -35.09 18.33 -34.52
N PHE A 62 -35.20 19.07 -33.41
CA PHE A 62 -36.46 19.61 -32.90
C PHE A 62 -36.67 21.07 -33.37
N ASN A 63 -37.88 21.61 -33.24
CA ASN A 63 -38.17 22.97 -33.71
C ASN A 63 -37.63 24.05 -32.76
N ASP A 64 -37.77 23.81 -31.45
CA ASP A 64 -37.48 24.79 -30.40
C ASP A 64 -37.22 24.09 -29.05
N GLY A 65 -36.86 24.82 -28.00
CA GLY A 65 -36.70 24.28 -26.66
C GLY A 65 -36.46 25.32 -25.56
N GLY A 66 -36.58 24.86 -24.31
CA GLY A 66 -36.35 25.65 -23.11
C GLY A 66 -35.61 24.88 -22.03
N PHE A 67 -35.14 25.60 -21.00
CA PHE A 67 -34.54 24.99 -19.82
C PHE A 67 -35.54 24.04 -19.13
N TRP A 68 -35.04 22.95 -18.57
CA TRP A 68 -35.86 21.95 -17.87
C TRP A 68 -35.53 21.87 -16.38
N LYS A 69 -34.33 21.45 -16.04
CA LYS A 69 -33.78 21.44 -14.67
C LYS A 69 -32.26 21.30 -14.72
N TRP A 70 -31.62 21.56 -13.61
CA TRP A 70 -30.25 21.11 -13.35
C TRP A 70 -30.25 19.60 -13.02
N TYR A 71 -29.23 18.88 -13.49
CA TYR A 71 -29.02 17.46 -13.17
C TYR A 71 -27.76 17.32 -12.32
N GLU A 72 -27.90 16.73 -11.13
CA GLU A 72 -26.77 16.31 -10.30
C GLU A 72 -25.74 15.58 -11.16
N ARG A 73 -24.49 16.03 -11.05
CA ARG A 73 -23.39 15.52 -11.87
C ARG A 73 -23.17 14.04 -11.60
N ASN A 74 -23.07 13.26 -12.68
CA ASN A 74 -22.63 11.88 -12.61
C ASN A 74 -21.18 11.79 -13.11
N ASN A 75 -20.27 11.27 -12.29
CA ASN A 75 -18.81 11.32 -12.51
C ASN A 75 -18.28 10.31 -13.55
N ASP A 76 -19.10 9.93 -14.53
CA ASP A 76 -18.74 8.93 -15.55
C ASP A 76 -17.83 9.52 -16.65
N THR A 77 -17.83 10.85 -16.87
CA THR A 77 -16.93 11.51 -17.85
C THR A 77 -16.58 12.95 -17.44
N PHE A 78 -15.40 13.45 -17.84
CA PHE A 78 -15.06 14.87 -17.67
C PHE A 78 -16.07 15.76 -18.42
N PRO A 79 -16.65 16.78 -17.75
CA PRO A 79 -17.68 17.62 -18.32
C PRO A 79 -17.12 18.52 -19.44
N PHE A 80 -17.98 18.82 -20.41
CA PHE A 80 -17.74 19.78 -21.46
C PHE A 80 -18.10 21.18 -20.93
N VAL A 81 -17.09 22.00 -20.66
CA VAL A 81 -17.27 23.29 -19.97
C VAL A 81 -17.58 24.36 -21.01
N MET A 82 -18.86 24.72 -21.14
CA MET A 82 -19.32 25.72 -22.10
C MET A 82 -20.16 26.80 -21.40
N PRO A 83 -19.52 27.88 -20.90
CA PRO A 83 -20.25 28.94 -20.21
C PRO A 83 -21.07 29.82 -21.17
N TYR A 84 -20.58 30.08 -22.38
CA TYR A 84 -21.15 31.11 -23.26
C TYR A 84 -21.15 30.69 -24.75
N PRO A 85 -22.22 30.04 -25.23
CA PRO A 85 -22.34 29.57 -26.62
C PRO A 85 -22.38 30.68 -27.68
N LYS A 86 -23.06 31.80 -27.38
CA LYS A 86 -23.35 32.90 -28.32
C LYS A 86 -23.98 32.45 -29.64
N CYS A 87 -25.11 31.76 -29.59
CA CYS A 87 -25.82 31.33 -30.79
C CYS A 87 -26.62 32.46 -31.46
N PRO A 88 -26.43 32.71 -32.77
CA PRO A 88 -27.34 33.55 -33.55
C PRO A 88 -28.73 32.91 -33.67
N PRO A 89 -29.82 33.70 -33.74
CA PRO A 89 -31.19 33.17 -33.71
C PRO A 89 -31.60 32.32 -34.92
N ASN A 90 -30.87 32.42 -36.05
CA ASN A 90 -31.16 31.68 -37.29
C ASN A 90 -30.34 30.40 -37.47
N VAL A 91 -29.52 30.03 -36.48
CA VAL A 91 -28.66 28.84 -36.56
C VAL A 91 -29.44 27.55 -36.25
N SER A 92 -29.02 26.45 -36.88
CA SER A 92 -29.59 25.11 -36.72
C SER A 92 -28.72 24.16 -35.88
N SER A 93 -27.40 24.40 -35.77
CA SER A 93 -26.47 23.57 -35.00
C SER A 93 -25.66 24.39 -33.99
N LEU A 94 -25.49 23.89 -32.77
CA LEU A 94 -24.64 24.51 -31.75
C LEU A 94 -23.20 24.70 -32.24
N TRP A 95 -22.71 23.85 -33.16
CA TRP A 95 -21.37 23.98 -33.75
C TRP A 95 -21.16 25.26 -34.56
N ASP A 96 -22.23 25.88 -35.06
CA ASP A 96 -22.15 27.14 -35.83
C ASP A 96 -22.22 28.38 -34.91
N CYS A 97 -22.30 28.20 -33.59
CA CYS A 97 -22.28 29.28 -32.61
C CYS A 97 -20.83 29.69 -32.28
N GLU A 98 -20.60 30.98 -32.00
CA GLU A 98 -19.24 31.55 -31.84
C GLU A 98 -18.41 30.79 -30.79
N GLY A 99 -19.02 30.43 -29.65
CA GLY A 99 -18.34 29.70 -28.57
C GLY A 99 -17.94 28.26 -28.92
N PHE A 100 -18.62 27.63 -29.89
CA PHE A 100 -18.32 26.27 -30.35
C PHE A 100 -17.39 26.24 -31.57
N SER A 101 -17.17 27.39 -32.23
CA SER A 101 -16.44 27.49 -33.50
C SER A 101 -14.97 27.04 -33.46
N ASN A 102 -14.33 27.04 -32.29
CA ASN A 102 -12.98 26.52 -32.08
C ASN A 102 -12.97 25.33 -31.10
N PRO A 103 -13.14 24.08 -31.59
CA PRO A 103 -13.11 22.87 -30.78
C PRO A 103 -11.88 22.75 -29.85
N ASN A 104 -10.71 23.21 -30.29
CA ASN A 104 -9.46 23.02 -29.55
C ASN A 104 -9.31 23.98 -28.35
N ALA A 105 -10.14 25.03 -28.27
CA ALA A 105 -10.14 25.99 -27.17
C ALA A 105 -11.12 25.61 -26.04
N ILE A 106 -11.94 24.57 -26.21
CA ILE A 106 -12.99 24.22 -25.24
C ILE A 106 -12.40 23.33 -24.14
N PRO A 107 -12.38 23.77 -22.87
CA PRO A 107 -11.71 23.03 -21.82
C PRO A 107 -12.56 21.88 -21.27
N LEU A 108 -11.87 20.81 -20.86
CA LEU A 108 -12.44 19.63 -20.20
C LEU A 108 -11.84 19.52 -18.81
N SER A 109 -12.61 19.82 -17.76
CA SER A 109 -12.13 19.74 -16.37
C SER A 109 -13.27 19.75 -15.36
N GLU A 110 -13.20 18.87 -14.37
CA GLU A 110 -14.09 18.92 -13.19
C GLU A 110 -13.82 20.19 -12.36
N ASN A 111 -12.55 20.52 -12.12
CA ASN A 111 -12.12 21.64 -11.29
C ASN A 111 -12.62 23.00 -11.83
N LEU A 112 -12.70 23.16 -13.15
CA LEU A 112 -13.22 24.39 -13.77
C LEU A 112 -14.71 24.62 -13.52
N CYS A 113 -15.45 23.58 -13.17
CA CYS A 113 -16.89 23.64 -12.89
C CYS A 113 -17.23 23.69 -11.40
N GLN A 114 -16.26 23.59 -10.49
CA GLN A 114 -16.47 23.73 -9.03
C GLN A 114 -17.59 22.85 -8.41
N GLY A 115 -17.97 21.74 -9.06
CA GLY A 115 -19.06 20.87 -8.62
C GLY A 115 -20.47 21.27 -9.10
N GLU A 116 -20.61 22.22 -10.04
CA GLU A 116 -21.91 22.58 -10.62
C GLU A 116 -22.61 21.43 -11.35
N ASP A 117 -23.95 21.44 -11.28
CA ASP A 117 -24.83 20.52 -12.00
C ASP A 117 -24.75 20.65 -13.52
N ASP A 118 -25.14 19.58 -14.22
CA ASP A 118 -25.18 19.53 -15.67
C ASP A 118 -26.49 20.14 -16.22
N LEU A 119 -26.39 20.81 -17.37
CA LEU A 119 -27.52 21.49 -18.02
C LEU A 119 -28.57 20.50 -18.53
N GLY A 120 -29.81 20.64 -18.05
CA GLY A 120 -30.97 19.91 -18.56
C GLY A 120 -31.94 20.80 -19.35
N ILE A 121 -32.35 20.33 -20.53
CA ILE A 121 -33.27 21.06 -21.43
C ILE A 121 -34.46 20.20 -21.87
N ARG A 122 -35.50 20.86 -22.38
CA ARG A 122 -36.71 20.28 -22.95
C ARG A 122 -36.96 20.88 -24.34
N CYS A 123 -37.09 20.04 -25.36
CA CYS A 123 -37.38 20.40 -26.74
C CYS A 123 -38.86 20.26 -27.09
N TRP A 124 -39.30 21.04 -28.07
CA TRP A 124 -40.66 21.10 -28.60
C TRP A 124 -40.70 20.87 -30.12
N GLY A 125 -41.89 20.53 -30.63
CA GLY A 125 -42.11 20.18 -32.04
C GLY A 125 -41.98 18.69 -32.33
N ILE A 126 -42.27 18.34 -33.59
CA ILE A 126 -42.08 16.98 -34.12
C ILE A 126 -40.62 16.90 -34.61
N PRO A 127 -39.84 15.87 -34.22
CA PRO A 127 -38.47 15.72 -34.71
C PRO A 127 -38.42 15.54 -36.24
N VAL A 128 -37.77 16.47 -36.94
CA VAL A 128 -37.77 16.61 -38.41
C VAL A 128 -36.68 15.80 -39.14
N PHE A 129 -35.85 15.03 -38.44
CA PHE A 129 -34.87 14.15 -39.07
C PHE A 129 -35.50 12.84 -39.59
N LEU A 130 -35.02 12.34 -40.73
CA LEU A 130 -35.50 11.07 -41.30
C LEU A 130 -35.29 9.91 -40.33
N GLY A 131 -36.36 9.17 -40.03
CA GLY A 131 -36.33 8.04 -39.11
C GLY A 131 -36.69 8.36 -37.66
N SER A 132 -37.17 9.57 -37.36
CA SER A 132 -37.64 9.94 -36.02
C SER A 132 -38.82 9.09 -35.50
N GLU A 133 -39.60 8.47 -36.39
CA GLU A 133 -40.60 7.44 -36.05
C GLU A 133 -40.00 6.17 -35.41
N LYS A 134 -38.66 5.99 -35.49
CA LYS A 134 -37.92 4.92 -34.81
C LYS A 134 -37.22 5.39 -33.52
N HIS A 135 -37.46 6.61 -33.05
CA HIS A 135 -37.01 7.07 -31.72
C HIS A 135 -38.03 6.67 -30.64
N TRP A 136 -37.90 5.43 -30.18
CA TRP A 136 -38.68 4.86 -29.08
C TRP A 136 -37.83 4.75 -27.81
N LYS A 137 -38.48 4.54 -26.66
CA LYS A 137 -37.83 4.56 -25.33
C LYS A 137 -37.23 3.24 -24.85
N GLY A 138 -37.25 2.20 -25.68
CA GLY A 138 -36.99 0.82 -25.24
C GLY A 138 -38.18 0.20 -24.54
N LEU A 139 -38.00 -1.02 -24.05
CA LEU A 139 -38.99 -1.72 -23.24
C LEU A 139 -38.87 -1.22 -21.79
N GLN A 140 -39.92 -0.61 -21.24
CA GLN A 140 -39.95 -0.22 -19.83
C GLN A 140 -41.04 -1.02 -19.08
N ILE A 141 -40.67 -1.67 -17.97
CA ILE A 141 -41.60 -2.40 -17.10
C ILE A 141 -41.42 -1.89 -15.67
N PHE A 142 -42.46 -1.25 -15.15
CA PHE A 142 -42.53 -0.74 -13.80
C PHE A 142 -43.51 -1.58 -12.98
N SER A 143 -43.23 -1.74 -11.68
CA SER A 143 -44.22 -2.28 -10.75
C SER A 143 -45.40 -1.31 -10.60
N SER A 144 -46.64 -1.77 -10.77
CA SER A 144 -47.85 -0.99 -10.53
C SER A 144 -48.63 -1.53 -9.34
N SER A 145 -49.02 -0.64 -8.42
CA SER A 145 -50.14 -0.92 -7.52
C SER A 145 -51.42 -0.71 -8.32
N LEU A 146 -52.30 -1.72 -8.37
CA LEU A 146 -53.58 -1.74 -9.11
C LEU A 146 -54.25 -0.37 -9.17
N GLN A 147 -54.21 0.27 -10.34
CA GLN A 147 -54.99 1.46 -10.66
C GLN A 147 -55.60 1.32 -12.05
N TYR A 148 -56.85 1.74 -12.18
CA TYR A 148 -57.49 1.92 -13.47
C TYR A 148 -56.85 3.13 -14.17
N VAL A 149 -56.29 2.91 -15.36
CA VAL A 149 -55.80 3.98 -16.23
C VAL A 149 -56.56 3.87 -17.54
N ASN A 150 -57.33 4.91 -17.88
CA ASN A 150 -57.93 5.02 -19.21
C ASN A 150 -56.80 5.17 -20.24
N SER A 151 -56.75 4.28 -21.22
CA SER A 151 -55.71 4.27 -22.26
C SER A 151 -55.99 5.27 -23.40
N ASP A 152 -56.91 6.22 -23.19
CA ASP A 152 -57.51 7.05 -24.22
C ASP A 152 -58.07 8.36 -23.61
N PRO A 153 -57.72 9.56 -24.13
CA PRO A 153 -58.42 10.79 -23.78
C PRO A 153 -59.92 10.77 -24.13
N ASP A 154 -60.35 9.94 -25.08
CA ASP A 154 -61.75 9.84 -25.54
C ASP A 154 -62.60 8.79 -24.79
N MET A 155 -62.02 8.13 -23.77
CA MET A 155 -62.72 7.23 -22.82
C MET A 155 -63.42 5.98 -23.43
N VAL A 156 -62.91 5.40 -24.53
CA VAL A 156 -63.58 4.25 -25.20
C VAL A 156 -63.03 2.87 -24.80
N ALA A 157 -61.88 2.77 -24.12
CA ALA A 157 -61.29 1.50 -23.71
C ALA A 157 -60.83 1.47 -22.24
N LEU A 158 -61.26 0.44 -21.51
CA LEU A 158 -60.79 0.10 -20.16
C LEU A 158 -59.83 -1.10 -20.27
N HIS A 159 -58.58 -0.94 -19.82
CA HIS A 159 -57.64 -2.07 -19.70
C HIS A 159 -57.30 -2.32 -18.22
N GLN A 160 -57.09 -3.58 -17.87
CA GLN A 160 -56.81 -4.01 -16.51
C GLN A 160 -55.57 -4.92 -16.53
N GLU A 161 -54.43 -4.39 -16.08
CA GLU A 161 -53.16 -5.11 -16.08
C GLU A 161 -52.76 -5.60 -14.68
N SER A 162 -51.95 -6.66 -14.67
CA SER A 162 -51.79 -7.59 -13.55
C SER A 162 -50.38 -7.54 -12.94
N THR A 163 -50.28 -7.98 -11.67
CA THR A 163 -49.10 -8.53 -10.97
C THR A 163 -47.71 -8.24 -11.55
N SER A 164 -46.84 -7.55 -10.78
CA SER A 164 -45.47 -7.09 -11.10
C SER A 164 -44.39 -8.16 -11.38
N ILE A 165 -44.74 -9.21 -12.12
CA ILE A 165 -43.85 -10.26 -12.62
C ILE A 165 -43.59 -9.97 -14.11
N PRO A 166 -42.33 -9.78 -14.54
CA PRO A 166 -42.03 -9.51 -15.94
C PRO A 166 -42.29 -10.76 -16.81
N PRO A 167 -42.63 -10.60 -18.10
CA PRO A 167 -42.76 -11.72 -19.02
C PRO A 167 -41.40 -12.36 -19.31
N ILE A 168 -41.40 -13.64 -19.68
CA ILE A 168 -40.19 -14.31 -20.18
C ILE A 168 -39.86 -13.73 -21.56
N MET A 169 -38.70 -13.08 -21.65
CA MET A 169 -38.23 -12.42 -22.86
C MET A 169 -37.29 -13.36 -23.62
N ASN A 170 -37.69 -13.80 -24.82
CA ASN A 170 -36.90 -14.74 -25.62
C ASN A 170 -36.95 -14.34 -27.10
N GLY A 171 -35.81 -14.32 -27.79
CA GLY A 171 -35.76 -13.94 -29.21
C GLY A 171 -35.94 -12.44 -29.48
N LEU A 172 -35.74 -11.56 -28.49
CA LEU A 172 -35.96 -10.13 -28.67
C LEU A 172 -34.85 -9.49 -29.50
N ARG A 173 -35.22 -8.47 -30.29
CA ARG A 173 -34.29 -7.63 -31.03
C ARG A 173 -34.60 -6.16 -30.78
N ILE A 174 -33.79 -5.52 -29.94
CA ILE A 174 -34.00 -4.16 -29.45
C ILE A 174 -32.83 -3.28 -29.92
N GLU A 175 -33.13 -2.27 -30.73
CA GLU A 175 -32.11 -1.40 -31.30
C GLU A 175 -32.51 0.07 -31.26
N ARG A 176 -31.51 0.94 -31.13
CA ARG A 176 -31.62 2.40 -31.31
C ARG A 176 -32.66 3.06 -30.41
N SER A 177 -32.88 2.53 -29.20
CA SER A 177 -33.64 3.20 -28.16
C SER A 177 -33.04 4.57 -27.85
N ALA A 178 -33.91 5.54 -27.63
CA ALA A 178 -33.57 6.88 -27.18
C ALA A 178 -33.25 6.96 -25.67
N GLY A 179 -33.50 5.88 -24.93
CA GLY A 179 -33.04 5.64 -23.56
C GLY A 179 -32.44 4.23 -23.45
N ASP A 180 -32.68 3.55 -22.35
CA ASP A 180 -32.30 2.14 -22.15
C ASP A 180 -32.98 1.24 -23.18
N ALA A 181 -32.41 0.06 -23.43
CA ALA A 181 -33.05 -0.93 -24.30
C ALA A 181 -34.14 -1.72 -23.56
N ILE A 182 -33.82 -2.20 -22.36
CA ILE A 182 -34.75 -2.83 -21.41
C ILE A 182 -34.54 -2.13 -20.07
N HIS A 183 -35.61 -1.61 -19.47
CA HIS A 183 -35.62 -0.93 -18.18
C HIS A 183 -36.66 -1.56 -17.27
N LEU A 184 -36.23 -2.16 -16.17
CA LEU A 184 -37.08 -2.89 -15.24
C LEU A 184 -36.94 -2.30 -13.83
N GLU A 185 -38.04 -1.86 -13.21
CA GLU A 185 -37.99 -1.18 -11.91
C GLU A 185 -38.98 -1.77 -10.88
N GLN A 186 -38.52 -1.97 -9.64
CA GLN A 186 -39.31 -2.40 -8.47
C GLN A 186 -40.02 -3.76 -8.61
N LEU A 187 -39.46 -4.67 -9.42
CA LEU A 187 -40.05 -5.98 -9.68
C LEU A 187 -40.18 -6.87 -8.44
N THR A 188 -41.20 -7.74 -8.45
CA THR A 188 -41.51 -8.71 -7.39
C THR A 188 -41.43 -10.17 -7.86
N GLY A 189 -40.91 -10.41 -9.06
CA GLY A 189 -40.68 -11.73 -9.62
C GLY A 189 -39.45 -11.79 -10.53
N PRO A 190 -39.04 -13.00 -10.96
CA PRO A 190 -37.77 -13.23 -11.64
C PRO A 190 -37.76 -12.67 -13.07
N VAL A 191 -36.65 -12.03 -13.45
CA VAL A 191 -36.39 -11.60 -14.83
C VAL A 191 -35.74 -12.74 -15.61
N VAL A 192 -36.24 -13.05 -16.81
CA VAL A 192 -35.63 -14.03 -17.72
C VAL A 192 -35.51 -13.42 -19.12
N ILE A 193 -34.27 -13.25 -19.61
CA ILE A 193 -33.93 -12.76 -20.94
C ILE A 193 -33.05 -13.80 -21.64
N ALA A 194 -33.51 -14.33 -22.76
CA ALA A 194 -32.81 -15.37 -23.51
C ALA A 194 -32.70 -15.05 -25.01
N ASN A 195 -31.63 -15.53 -25.66
CA ASN A 195 -31.46 -15.55 -27.12
C ASN A 195 -31.81 -14.20 -27.80
N SER A 196 -31.33 -13.10 -27.21
CA SER A 196 -31.78 -11.74 -27.57
C SER A 196 -30.61 -10.88 -28.08
N THR A 197 -30.91 -9.88 -28.91
CA THR A 197 -29.94 -8.93 -29.46
C THR A 197 -30.32 -7.51 -29.08
N ILE A 198 -29.45 -6.83 -28.35
CA ILE A 198 -29.63 -5.48 -27.82
C ILE A 198 -28.48 -4.61 -28.30
N ARG A 199 -28.73 -3.61 -29.16
CA ARG A 199 -27.62 -2.80 -29.70
C ARG A 199 -27.90 -1.34 -30.04
N ASN A 200 -26.86 -0.52 -29.92
CA ASN A 200 -26.83 0.89 -30.32
C ASN A 200 -27.89 1.77 -29.61
N ASN A 201 -28.19 1.48 -28.34
CA ASN A 201 -29.16 2.23 -27.54
C ASN A 201 -28.49 3.42 -26.82
N ARG A 202 -29.25 4.51 -26.57
CA ARG A 202 -28.70 5.74 -25.93
C ARG A 202 -28.51 5.62 -24.42
N GLY A 203 -29.22 4.72 -23.75
CA GLY A 203 -29.02 4.39 -22.34
C GLY A 203 -28.29 3.07 -22.17
N HIS A 204 -28.59 2.37 -21.08
CA HIS A 204 -28.08 1.04 -20.76
C HIS A 204 -28.64 -0.02 -21.73
N GLY A 205 -27.93 -1.14 -21.90
CA GLY A 205 -28.45 -2.30 -22.62
C GLY A 205 -29.61 -2.95 -21.87
N ILE A 206 -29.36 -3.40 -20.66
CA ILE A 206 -30.39 -3.92 -19.73
C ILE A 206 -30.19 -3.23 -18.37
N ALA A 207 -31.19 -2.46 -17.94
CA ALA A 207 -31.27 -1.90 -16.59
C ALA A 207 -32.31 -2.68 -15.76
N VAL A 208 -31.90 -3.18 -14.59
CA VAL A 208 -32.77 -3.79 -13.58
C VAL A 208 -32.50 -3.08 -12.27
N ILE A 209 -33.47 -2.31 -11.78
CA ILE A 209 -33.30 -1.36 -10.69
C ILE A 209 -34.29 -1.68 -9.55
N ASN A 210 -33.79 -1.69 -8.32
CA ASN A 210 -34.57 -1.89 -7.10
C ASN A 210 -35.42 -3.19 -7.10
N THR A 211 -34.92 -4.28 -7.70
CA THR A 211 -35.62 -5.58 -7.67
C THR A 211 -35.75 -6.11 -6.24
N THR A 212 -36.93 -6.59 -5.86
CA THR A 212 -37.19 -7.18 -4.53
C THR A 212 -37.21 -8.72 -4.52
N ASP A 213 -37.12 -9.34 -5.70
CA ASP A 213 -36.95 -10.79 -5.88
C ASP A 213 -35.46 -11.16 -6.10
N GLY A 214 -34.65 -10.25 -6.64
CA GLY A 214 -33.23 -10.43 -6.91
C GLY A 214 -32.90 -11.24 -8.17
N ARG A 215 -33.73 -12.22 -8.56
CA ARG A 215 -33.41 -13.14 -9.67
C ARG A 215 -33.46 -12.47 -11.04
N VAL A 216 -32.33 -12.48 -11.74
CA VAL A 216 -32.15 -12.01 -13.11
C VAL A 216 -31.31 -13.02 -13.89
N PHE A 217 -31.95 -13.70 -14.85
CA PHE A 217 -31.31 -14.69 -15.72
C PHE A 217 -31.14 -14.13 -17.14
N ILE A 218 -29.89 -14.04 -17.62
CA ILE A 218 -29.56 -13.56 -18.97
C ILE A 218 -28.75 -14.65 -19.68
N ASN A 219 -29.26 -15.21 -20.78
CA ASN A 219 -28.63 -16.34 -21.48
C ASN A 219 -28.59 -16.14 -23.01
N MET A 220 -27.46 -16.44 -23.66
CA MET A 220 -27.32 -16.36 -25.12
C MET A 220 -27.68 -14.97 -25.69
N THR A 221 -27.37 -13.89 -24.97
CA THR A 221 -27.74 -12.53 -25.36
C THR A 221 -26.52 -11.78 -25.91
N THR A 222 -26.72 -10.92 -26.91
CA THR A 222 -25.70 -10.00 -27.43
C THR A 222 -26.09 -8.57 -27.06
N ILE A 223 -25.20 -7.85 -26.36
CA ILE A 223 -25.41 -6.51 -25.82
C ILE A 223 -24.27 -5.60 -26.29
N THR A 224 -24.47 -4.80 -27.34
CA THR A 224 -23.36 -4.07 -27.96
C THR A 224 -23.64 -2.62 -28.38
N GLY A 225 -22.62 -1.75 -28.30
CA GLY A 225 -22.73 -0.39 -28.82
C GLY A 225 -23.62 0.56 -28.01
N ASN A 226 -23.99 0.22 -26.77
CA ASN A 226 -24.90 1.05 -25.97
C ASN A 226 -24.15 2.20 -25.28
N TYR A 227 -24.81 3.35 -25.12
CA TYR A 227 -24.17 4.58 -24.62
C TYR A 227 -24.29 4.78 -23.09
N GLY A 228 -24.76 3.75 -22.38
CA GLY A 228 -24.61 3.54 -20.94
C GLY A 228 -23.88 2.21 -20.68
N ASP A 229 -24.10 1.61 -19.52
CA ASP A 229 -23.59 0.25 -19.23
C ASP A 229 -24.24 -0.81 -20.16
N GLY A 230 -23.53 -1.92 -20.41
CA GLY A 230 -24.13 -3.09 -21.06
C GLY A 230 -25.26 -3.69 -20.22
N ILE A 231 -24.97 -4.02 -18.96
CA ILE A 231 -25.96 -4.43 -17.95
C ILE A 231 -25.78 -3.57 -16.71
N HIS A 232 -26.87 -2.98 -16.22
CA HIS A 232 -26.94 -2.24 -14.97
C HIS A 232 -27.91 -2.98 -14.04
N TYR A 233 -27.39 -3.60 -12.99
CA TYR A 233 -28.17 -4.35 -12.00
C TYR A 233 -28.04 -3.68 -10.64
N ARG A 234 -29.16 -3.31 -10.03
CA ARG A 234 -29.22 -2.81 -8.66
C ARG A 234 -30.30 -3.55 -7.88
N GLU A 235 -29.88 -4.17 -6.79
CA GLU A 235 -30.80 -4.84 -5.87
C GLU A 235 -31.55 -3.82 -5.00
N GLY A 236 -32.81 -4.12 -4.68
CA GLY A 236 -33.68 -3.20 -3.93
C GLY A 236 -33.72 -3.46 -2.43
N TYR A 237 -33.71 -2.38 -1.65
CA TYR A 237 -34.18 -2.42 -0.27
C TYR A 237 -35.64 -1.96 -0.18
N ASP A 238 -36.50 -2.82 0.35
CA ASP A 238 -37.93 -2.52 0.51
C ASP A 238 -38.13 -1.64 1.76
N THR A 239 -37.86 -0.34 1.62
CA THR A 239 -38.01 0.68 2.68
C THR A 239 -39.45 0.79 3.18
N SER A 240 -40.43 0.28 2.44
CA SER A 240 -41.85 0.30 2.80
C SER A 240 -42.14 -0.46 4.11
N TRP A 241 -41.31 -1.46 4.46
CA TRP A 241 -41.38 -2.14 5.75
C TRP A 241 -40.97 -1.26 6.94
N HIS A 242 -40.20 -0.19 6.72
CA HIS A 242 -39.71 0.69 7.79
C HIS A 242 -40.77 1.73 8.15
N SER A 243 -41.42 2.32 7.13
CA SER A 243 -42.55 3.24 7.30
C SER A 243 -43.83 2.55 7.79
N ALA A 244 -44.05 1.27 7.43
CA ALA A 244 -45.13 0.47 8.02
C ALA A 244 -45.00 0.27 9.54
N ILE A 245 -43.79 0.39 10.10
CA ILE A 245 -43.48 0.09 11.51
C ILE A 245 -43.40 1.36 12.39
N SER A 246 -43.11 2.55 11.83
CA SER A 246 -42.98 3.79 12.62
C SER A 246 -44.31 4.50 12.96
N SER A 247 -45.44 4.07 12.38
CA SER A 247 -46.74 4.78 12.40
C SER A 247 -47.52 4.77 13.74
N LYS A 248 -46.84 4.64 14.90
CA LYS A 248 -47.44 4.71 16.24
C LYS A 248 -47.67 6.14 16.79
N ARG A 249 -47.27 7.20 16.07
CA ARG A 249 -47.43 8.62 16.54
C ARG A 249 -47.96 9.64 15.51
N GLY A 250 -48.46 9.20 14.35
CA GLY A 250 -49.10 10.08 13.34
C GLY A 250 -50.60 10.28 13.58
N ASN A 251 -51.12 11.47 13.30
CA ASN A 251 -52.56 11.79 13.37
C ASN A 251 -53.36 10.99 12.33
N GLY A 252 -54.66 10.76 12.59
CA GLY A 252 -55.49 9.79 11.87
C GLY A 252 -55.54 9.90 10.34
N ALA A 253 -55.34 11.08 9.76
CA ALA A 253 -55.33 11.29 8.31
C ALA A 253 -54.11 10.67 7.59
N GLU A 254 -53.01 10.43 8.30
CA GLU A 254 -51.77 9.89 7.72
C GLU A 254 -51.78 8.35 7.66
N LYS A 255 -52.60 7.70 8.50
CA LYS A 255 -52.75 6.23 8.52
C LYS A 255 -53.39 5.69 7.26
N ASP A 256 -54.41 6.35 6.74
CA ASP A 256 -55.14 5.88 5.56
C ASP A 256 -54.25 5.98 4.31
N LEU A 257 -53.52 7.09 4.13
CA LEU A 257 -52.59 7.29 3.01
C LEU A 257 -51.43 6.27 2.98
N VAL A 258 -50.98 5.77 4.14
CA VAL A 258 -49.96 4.71 4.21
C VAL A 258 -50.55 3.31 3.99
N GLN A 259 -51.79 3.05 4.44
CA GLN A 259 -52.46 1.76 4.20
C GLN A 259 -52.70 1.48 2.70
N PHE A 260 -52.96 2.50 1.88
CA PHE A 260 -53.23 2.32 0.45
C PHE A 260 -52.00 1.94 -0.43
N ARG A 261 -50.77 1.88 0.10
CA ARG A 261 -49.57 1.53 -0.69
C ARG A 261 -48.98 0.13 -0.45
N ASN A 262 -49.20 -0.51 0.71
CA ASN A 262 -48.48 -1.73 1.10
C ASN A 262 -49.38 -2.95 1.28
N ASN A 263 -49.52 -3.77 0.23
CA ASN A 263 -50.26 -5.04 0.26
C ASN A 263 -49.39 -6.31 0.49
N LYS A 264 -48.08 -6.17 0.74
CA LYS A 264 -47.23 -7.30 1.14
C LYS A 264 -47.40 -7.55 2.65
N LYS A 265 -48.10 -8.62 3.04
CA LYS A 265 -48.13 -9.14 4.41
C LYS A 265 -47.28 -10.43 4.49
N PRO A 266 -46.49 -10.67 5.55
CA PRO A 266 -45.80 -11.94 5.72
C PRO A 266 -46.81 -13.10 5.76
N ARG A 267 -46.44 -14.24 5.18
CA ARG A 267 -47.32 -15.42 5.10
C ARG A 267 -47.36 -16.23 6.39
N LEU A 268 -46.33 -16.09 7.22
CA LEU A 268 -46.09 -16.85 8.44
C LEU A 268 -45.33 -15.96 9.43
N ASP A 269 -45.63 -16.06 10.72
CA ASP A 269 -44.75 -15.58 11.79
C ASP A 269 -44.16 -16.79 12.54
N MET A 270 -42.84 -16.93 12.51
CA MET A 270 -42.07 -17.99 13.14
C MET A 270 -42.25 -18.02 14.67
N CYS A 271 -42.66 -16.91 15.28
CA CYS A 271 -42.94 -16.83 16.71
C CYS A 271 -44.33 -17.36 17.10
N THR A 272 -45.22 -17.64 16.13
CA THR A 272 -46.57 -18.18 16.38
C THR A 272 -46.84 -19.50 15.64
N GLU A 273 -46.21 -19.71 14.48
CA GLU A 273 -46.43 -20.85 13.60
C GLU A 273 -45.11 -21.60 13.35
N HIS A 274 -44.79 -22.53 14.24
CA HIS A 274 -43.49 -23.22 14.28
C HIS A 274 -43.25 -24.27 13.17
N LYS A 275 -44.17 -24.42 12.20
CA LYS A 275 -44.02 -25.36 11.06
C LYS A 275 -44.66 -24.78 9.80
N ILE A 276 -44.03 -24.98 8.64
CA ILE A 276 -44.63 -24.59 7.35
C ILE A 276 -45.74 -25.58 6.96
N PRO A 277 -46.99 -25.12 6.69
CA PRO A 277 -48.06 -25.99 6.22
C PRO A 277 -47.71 -26.69 4.89
N HIS A 278 -47.97 -28.00 4.80
CA HIS A 278 -47.69 -28.82 3.60
C HIS A 278 -48.44 -28.37 2.33
N THR A 279 -49.43 -27.49 2.45
CA THR A 279 -50.20 -26.91 1.33
C THR A 279 -49.52 -25.71 0.67
N PHE A 280 -48.44 -25.17 1.24
CA PHE A 280 -47.77 -24.00 0.70
C PHE A 280 -46.59 -24.37 -0.21
N PHE A 281 -46.47 -23.68 -1.35
CA PHE A 281 -45.35 -23.82 -2.29
C PHE A 281 -44.32 -22.70 -2.08
N PHE A 282 -43.03 -23.05 -2.13
CA PHE A 282 -41.93 -22.11 -1.99
C PHE A 282 -41.91 -21.07 -3.14
N PRO A 283 -41.47 -19.82 -2.90
CA PRO A 283 -40.86 -19.33 -1.65
C PRO A 283 -41.86 -18.87 -0.58
N HIS A 284 -41.37 -18.81 0.66
CA HIS A 284 -42.13 -18.37 1.82
C HIS A 284 -41.52 -17.12 2.45
N LEU A 285 -42.28 -16.01 2.43
CA LEU A 285 -41.98 -14.78 3.17
C LEU A 285 -42.40 -14.98 4.63
N ILE A 286 -41.40 -15.09 5.51
CA ILE A 286 -41.55 -15.38 6.94
C ILE A 286 -41.11 -14.14 7.73
N GLN A 287 -41.86 -13.86 8.79
CA GLN A 287 -41.54 -12.89 9.82
C GLN A 287 -41.05 -13.63 11.07
N ALA A 288 -40.14 -13.04 11.82
CA ALA A 288 -39.85 -13.39 13.20
C ALA A 288 -39.83 -12.11 14.03
N LYS A 289 -40.76 -11.97 14.96
CA LYS A 289 -41.00 -10.74 15.69
C LYS A 289 -40.99 -10.94 17.21
N LEU A 290 -40.00 -10.35 17.88
CA LEU A 290 -39.97 -10.21 19.34
C LEU A 290 -40.39 -8.79 19.70
N ILE A 291 -41.32 -8.66 20.64
CA ILE A 291 -41.86 -7.36 21.07
C ILE A 291 -41.16 -6.93 22.36
N ASN A 292 -40.97 -5.63 22.56
CA ASN A 292 -40.48 -5.08 23.81
C ASN A 292 -41.29 -5.64 25.01
N GLY A 293 -40.57 -6.17 26.01
CA GLY A 293 -41.13 -6.78 27.21
C GLY A 293 -41.37 -8.29 27.14
N THR A 294 -41.17 -8.94 25.98
CA THR A 294 -41.19 -10.42 25.87
C THR A 294 -40.19 -11.02 26.86
N VAL A 295 -40.64 -11.99 27.66
CA VAL A 295 -39.82 -12.70 28.65
C VAL A 295 -39.07 -13.83 27.96
N ILE A 296 -37.77 -13.95 28.24
CA ILE A 296 -36.92 -15.04 27.77
C ILE A 296 -36.32 -15.75 28.99
N ASP A 297 -36.63 -17.03 29.10
CA ASP A 297 -36.13 -17.91 30.15
C ASP A 297 -34.93 -18.70 29.62
N GLY A 298 -33.76 -18.53 30.25
CA GLY A 298 -32.51 -19.15 29.82
C GLY A 298 -32.47 -20.68 29.92
N ASN A 299 -33.47 -21.32 30.54
CA ASN A 299 -33.57 -22.77 30.62
C ASN A 299 -34.54 -23.39 29.58
N ASN A 300 -35.25 -22.58 28.80
CA ASN A 300 -36.26 -23.04 27.85
C ASN A 300 -35.86 -22.70 26.40
N ALA A 301 -36.48 -23.38 25.43
CA ALA A 301 -36.30 -23.07 24.01
C ALA A 301 -36.75 -21.63 23.70
N SER A 302 -36.10 -20.98 22.71
CA SER A 302 -36.49 -19.62 22.29
C SER A 302 -37.99 -19.58 21.94
N PRO A 303 -38.73 -18.52 22.31
CA PRO A 303 -40.14 -18.38 21.91
C PRO A 303 -40.33 -18.23 20.38
N CYS A 304 -39.27 -17.96 19.62
CA CYS A 304 -39.32 -17.80 18.17
C CYS A 304 -38.48 -18.87 17.46
N TRP A 305 -39.13 -19.94 17.01
CA TRP A 305 -38.50 -21.05 16.29
C TRP A 305 -39.42 -21.64 15.22
N MET A 306 -38.87 -22.29 14.20
CA MET A 306 -39.66 -23.12 13.29
C MET A 306 -38.87 -24.26 12.68
N ILE A 307 -39.60 -25.24 12.16
CA ILE A 307 -39.04 -26.34 11.38
C ILE A 307 -39.51 -26.29 9.93
N VAL A 308 -38.55 -26.43 9.03
CA VAL A 308 -38.72 -26.47 7.59
C VAL A 308 -38.45 -27.89 7.10
N SER A 309 -39.52 -28.60 6.74
CA SER A 309 -39.46 -29.99 6.27
C SER A 309 -40.08 -30.12 4.89
N LEU A 310 -39.31 -30.62 3.93
CA LEU A 310 -39.79 -31.04 2.61
C LEU A 310 -39.86 -32.58 2.51
N PRO A 311 -40.58 -33.15 1.52
CA PRO A 311 -40.71 -34.60 1.39
C PRO A 311 -39.37 -35.33 1.23
N THR A 312 -39.11 -36.31 2.09
CA THR A 312 -37.79 -36.92 2.38
C THR A 312 -37.19 -37.83 1.28
N LYS A 313 -37.53 -37.62 0.01
CA LYS A 313 -37.06 -38.48 -1.10
C LYS A 313 -35.92 -37.89 -1.93
N LEU A 314 -35.56 -36.62 -1.73
CA LEU A 314 -34.52 -35.93 -2.50
C LEU A 314 -33.78 -34.94 -1.57
N PRO A 315 -32.45 -34.75 -1.75
CA PRO A 315 -31.71 -33.72 -1.04
C PRO A 315 -32.10 -32.34 -1.58
N TYR A 316 -32.35 -31.38 -0.68
CA TYR A 316 -32.73 -30.02 -1.05
C TYR A 316 -31.61 -29.03 -0.73
N THR A 317 -31.42 -28.07 -1.65
CA THR A 317 -30.65 -26.85 -1.37
C THR A 317 -31.63 -25.78 -0.93
N TYR A 318 -31.45 -25.27 0.28
CA TYR A 318 -32.22 -24.14 0.80
C TYR A 318 -31.39 -22.87 0.71
N SER A 319 -32.07 -21.75 0.48
CA SER A 319 -31.47 -20.42 0.50
C SER A 319 -32.35 -19.46 1.29
N ILE A 320 -31.75 -18.68 2.18
CA ILE A 320 -32.44 -17.72 3.04
C ILE A 320 -32.01 -16.31 2.64
N GLN A 321 -32.95 -15.56 2.07
CA GLN A 321 -32.78 -14.20 1.57
C GLN A 321 -33.32 -13.20 2.60
N PHE A 322 -32.50 -12.28 3.07
CA PHE A 322 -32.87 -11.30 4.09
C PHE A 322 -33.49 -10.04 3.46
N VAL A 323 -34.78 -9.83 3.70
CA VAL A 323 -35.55 -8.74 3.07
C VAL A 323 -35.46 -7.45 3.88
N ALA A 324 -35.67 -7.54 5.21
CA ALA A 324 -35.59 -6.40 6.13
C ALA A 324 -35.17 -6.85 7.53
N VAL A 325 -34.38 -6.01 8.21
CA VAL A 325 -33.88 -6.27 9.57
C VAL A 325 -34.05 -5.02 10.42
N LYS A 326 -34.75 -5.15 11.55
CA LYS A 326 -34.88 -4.11 12.56
C LYS A 326 -34.59 -4.70 13.94
N ASN A 327 -33.76 -4.03 14.73
CA ASN A 327 -33.48 -4.39 16.12
C ASN A 327 -33.36 -3.11 16.96
N GLU A 328 -34.40 -2.76 17.72
CA GLU A 328 -34.40 -1.55 18.56
C GLU A 328 -33.83 -1.76 19.98
N ASN A 329 -33.12 -2.86 20.22
CA ASN A 329 -32.33 -3.00 21.45
C ASN A 329 -31.07 -2.13 21.35
N ASP A 330 -30.66 -1.55 22.48
CA ASP A 330 -29.49 -0.67 22.56
C ASP A 330 -28.19 -1.50 22.43
N GLU A 331 -27.37 -1.19 21.43
CA GLU A 331 -26.09 -1.86 21.17
C GLU A 331 -25.04 -1.60 22.27
N ASN A 332 -25.27 -0.64 23.18
CA ASN A 332 -24.41 -0.35 24.33
C ASN A 332 -24.79 -1.14 25.60
N LEU A 333 -25.93 -1.83 25.58
CA LEU A 333 -26.31 -2.80 26.59
C LEU A 333 -25.88 -4.19 26.11
N ASP A 334 -25.42 -5.07 27.01
CA ASP A 334 -24.95 -6.44 26.68
C ASP A 334 -26.07 -7.40 26.19
N SER A 335 -27.11 -6.87 25.51
CA SER A 335 -28.15 -7.65 24.85
C SER A 335 -27.76 -8.01 23.43
N GLU A 336 -27.85 -9.30 23.08
CA GLU A 336 -27.52 -9.78 21.74
C GLU A 336 -28.72 -10.49 21.10
N THR A 337 -28.82 -10.45 19.77
CA THR A 337 -29.84 -11.18 19.01
C THR A 337 -29.21 -11.90 17.83
N ARG A 338 -29.52 -13.19 17.67
CA ARG A 338 -28.87 -14.09 16.71
C ARG A 338 -29.91 -14.99 16.05
N LEU A 339 -29.89 -15.11 14.72
CA LEU A 339 -30.61 -16.18 14.00
C LEU A 339 -29.70 -17.42 13.95
N ILE A 340 -30.19 -18.52 14.50
CA ILE A 340 -29.55 -19.83 14.50
C ILE A 340 -30.20 -20.70 13.43
N ILE A 341 -29.35 -21.38 12.65
CA ILE A 341 -29.73 -22.30 11.57
C ILE A 341 -28.97 -23.61 11.80
N CYS A 342 -29.69 -24.72 11.88
CA CYS A 342 -29.15 -26.05 12.12
C CYS A 342 -30.00 -27.14 11.47
N ASP A 343 -29.47 -28.36 11.46
CA ASP A 343 -30.31 -29.54 11.23
C ASP A 343 -31.18 -29.78 12.47
N ALA A 344 -32.38 -30.33 12.26
CA ALA A 344 -33.31 -30.61 13.35
C ALA A 344 -32.92 -31.89 14.08
N ASN A 345 -32.97 -31.85 15.41
CA ASN A 345 -32.76 -33.03 16.25
C ASN A 345 -33.80 -34.14 15.98
N THR A 346 -33.56 -35.33 16.52
CA THR A 346 -34.41 -36.52 16.33
C THR A 346 -35.87 -36.35 16.78
N ASN A 347 -36.14 -35.41 17.70
CA ASN A 347 -37.49 -35.12 18.21
C ASN A 347 -38.23 -34.03 17.41
N TYR A 348 -37.55 -33.33 16.49
CA TYR A 348 -38.05 -32.16 15.77
C TYR A 348 -38.57 -31.06 16.72
N ASP A 349 -37.76 -30.73 17.74
CA ASP A 349 -38.01 -29.67 18.72
C ASP A 349 -36.75 -28.85 19.08
N GLY A 350 -35.60 -29.18 18.49
CA GLY A 350 -34.32 -28.52 18.80
C GLY A 350 -33.26 -28.65 17.71
N CYS A 351 -32.10 -28.07 18.02
CA CYS A 351 -30.97 -27.84 17.13
C CYS A 351 -29.92 -28.95 17.29
N ASP A 352 -29.57 -29.63 16.19
CA ASP A 352 -28.47 -30.60 16.13
C ASP A 352 -27.54 -30.20 14.97
N GLY A 353 -26.25 -29.99 15.26
CA GLY A 353 -25.29 -29.44 14.29
C GLY A 353 -25.59 -28.00 13.83
N GLU A 354 -25.04 -27.00 14.53
CA GLU A 354 -25.12 -25.59 14.11
C GLU A 354 -24.43 -25.35 12.75
N ARG A 355 -25.19 -24.82 11.77
CA ARG A 355 -24.69 -24.47 10.43
C ARG A 355 -24.34 -22.98 10.32
N TYR A 356 -25.20 -22.12 10.87
CA TYR A 356 -24.98 -20.68 10.90
C TYR A 356 -25.54 -20.06 12.18
N ARG A 357 -24.83 -19.03 12.67
CA ARG A 357 -25.23 -18.13 13.75
C ARG A 357 -25.00 -16.70 13.27
N ILE A 358 -26.10 -16.04 12.93
CA ILE A 358 -26.10 -14.75 12.22
C ILE A 358 -26.54 -13.66 13.19
N PRO A 359 -25.68 -12.70 13.59
CA PRO A 359 -26.10 -11.60 14.45
C PRO A 359 -27.09 -10.69 13.73
N ILE A 360 -28.14 -10.29 14.46
CA ILE A 360 -29.24 -9.47 13.96
C ILE A 360 -29.04 -8.04 14.49
N LEU A 361 -28.40 -7.20 13.68
CA LEU A 361 -28.04 -5.82 14.03
C LEU A 361 -29.01 -4.82 13.38
N ASN A 362 -29.13 -3.62 13.94
CA ASN A 362 -30.18 -2.69 13.51
C ASN A 362 -29.91 -2.11 12.10
N ASN A 363 -30.87 -2.26 11.18
CA ASN A 363 -30.76 -1.84 9.77
C ASN A 363 -29.56 -2.41 9.00
N ILE A 364 -28.94 -3.51 9.47
CA ILE A 364 -27.84 -4.19 8.77
C ILE A 364 -28.36 -5.49 8.18
N LEU A 365 -28.13 -5.69 6.88
CA LEU A 365 -28.61 -6.84 6.10
C LEU A 365 -27.55 -7.95 6.02
N PRO A 366 -27.82 -9.16 6.53
CA PRO A 366 -26.95 -10.31 6.30
C PRO A 366 -26.93 -10.73 4.82
N GLN A 367 -25.77 -11.23 4.38
CA GLN A 367 -25.62 -11.95 3.12
C GLN A 367 -26.62 -13.12 3.01
N THR A 368 -27.16 -13.34 1.81
CA THR A 368 -28.05 -14.49 1.53
C THR A 368 -27.29 -15.82 1.70
N VAL A 369 -27.70 -16.66 2.65
CA VAL A 369 -27.07 -17.97 2.92
C VAL A 369 -27.69 -19.07 2.08
N SER A 370 -26.89 -20.05 1.65
CA SER A 370 -27.34 -21.21 0.88
C SER A 370 -26.65 -22.49 1.33
N PHE A 371 -27.42 -23.53 1.65
CA PHE A 371 -26.90 -24.79 2.20
C PHE A 371 -27.75 -25.99 1.78
N ARG A 372 -27.11 -27.16 1.71
CA ARG A 372 -27.73 -28.43 1.28
C ARG A 372 -28.04 -29.31 2.49
N THR A 373 -29.23 -29.91 2.52
CA THR A 373 -29.63 -30.86 3.56
C THR A 373 -29.29 -32.31 3.18
N THR A 374 -29.10 -33.13 4.21
CA THR A 374 -28.81 -34.58 4.13
C THR A 374 -29.93 -35.34 4.84
N ASP A 375 -31.12 -35.28 4.25
CA ASP A 375 -32.38 -35.93 4.66
C ASP A 375 -33.02 -35.50 6.00
N GLN A 376 -32.35 -34.68 6.82
CA GLN A 376 -32.96 -34.04 8.01
C GLN A 376 -33.67 -32.71 7.67
N PRO A 377 -34.79 -32.37 8.36
CA PRO A 377 -35.39 -31.03 8.31
C PRO A 377 -34.46 -29.96 8.89
N ILE A 378 -34.72 -28.69 8.57
CA ILE A 378 -33.97 -27.55 9.10
C ILE A 378 -34.71 -26.98 10.31
N PHE A 379 -33.98 -26.70 11.37
CA PHE A 379 -34.43 -25.91 12.52
C PHE A 379 -33.91 -24.48 12.41
N LEU A 380 -34.82 -23.51 12.59
CA LEU A 380 -34.52 -22.08 12.64
C LEU A 380 -34.96 -21.54 14.00
N SER A 381 -34.13 -20.72 14.65
CA SER A 381 -34.45 -20.09 15.93
C SER A 381 -33.89 -18.68 16.01
N LEU A 382 -34.71 -17.72 16.45
CA LEU A 382 -34.27 -16.37 16.79
C LEU A 382 -33.91 -16.35 18.28
N GLU A 383 -32.63 -16.53 18.58
CA GLU A 383 -32.08 -16.46 19.93
C GLU A 383 -31.90 -14.98 20.33
N HIS A 384 -32.32 -14.61 21.54
CA HIS A 384 -32.06 -13.29 22.11
C HIS A 384 -31.57 -13.44 23.55
N ILE A 385 -30.44 -12.82 23.84
CA ILE A 385 -29.81 -12.75 25.15
C ILE A 385 -30.18 -11.38 25.73
N PRO A 386 -31.00 -11.30 26.79
CA PRO A 386 -31.44 -10.04 27.35
C PRO A 386 -30.33 -9.37 28.18
N SER A 387 -30.34 -8.04 28.24
CA SER A 387 -29.39 -7.29 29.07
C SER A 387 -29.74 -7.39 30.56
N GLY A 388 -28.74 -7.79 31.37
CA GLY A 388 -28.81 -7.87 32.83
C GLY A 388 -29.83 -8.87 33.39
N LEU A 389 -30.20 -8.69 34.66
CA LEU A 389 -31.12 -9.56 35.40
C LEU A 389 -32.60 -9.44 34.98
N SER A 390 -32.90 -8.71 33.91
CA SER A 390 -34.27 -8.36 33.52
C SER A 390 -35.05 -9.53 32.88
N GLY A 391 -34.35 -10.46 32.23
CA GLY A 391 -34.96 -11.59 31.51
C GLY A 391 -35.90 -11.18 30.38
N ARG A 392 -35.78 -9.94 29.83
CA ARG A 392 -36.73 -9.38 28.87
C ARG A 392 -36.04 -8.67 27.70
N VAL A 393 -36.70 -8.73 26.55
CA VAL A 393 -36.34 -7.95 25.35
C VAL A 393 -36.61 -6.47 25.60
N ALA A 394 -35.64 -5.58 25.33
CA ALA A 394 -35.71 -4.15 25.67
C ALA A 394 -36.29 -3.25 24.55
N GLY A 395 -36.23 -3.69 23.29
CA GLY A 395 -36.76 -2.99 22.11
C GLY A 395 -37.33 -3.96 21.05
N ASP A 396 -38.22 -3.47 20.18
CA ASP A 396 -38.87 -4.32 19.18
C ASP A 396 -37.82 -4.87 18.18
N ILE A 397 -37.84 -6.19 17.98
CA ILE A 397 -37.02 -6.91 17.00
C ILE A 397 -37.95 -7.43 15.91
N ASN A 398 -37.62 -7.14 14.66
CA ASN A 398 -38.38 -7.64 13.52
C ASN A 398 -37.45 -8.06 12.39
N LEU A 399 -37.44 -9.36 12.11
CA LEU A 399 -36.65 -9.98 11.05
C LEU A 399 -37.61 -10.49 9.98
N ILE A 400 -37.40 -10.09 8.73
CA ILE A 400 -38.21 -10.55 7.57
C ILE A 400 -37.28 -11.18 6.54
N PHE A 401 -37.55 -12.43 6.20
CA PHE A 401 -36.74 -13.22 5.27
C PHE A 401 -37.61 -14.08 4.36
N GLN A 402 -37.06 -14.45 3.21
CA GLN A 402 -37.66 -15.43 2.30
C GLN A 402 -36.83 -16.71 2.31
N ILE A 403 -37.48 -17.86 2.53
CA ILE A 403 -36.87 -19.16 2.27
C ILE A 403 -37.22 -19.59 0.86
N HIS A 404 -36.19 -19.94 0.09
CA HIS A 404 -36.26 -20.61 -1.20
C HIS A 404 -35.75 -22.04 -1.05
N ALA A 405 -36.32 -22.99 -1.80
CA ALA A 405 -35.89 -24.38 -1.79
C ALA A 405 -35.78 -24.92 -3.23
N SER A 406 -34.70 -25.65 -3.51
CA SER A 406 -34.36 -26.22 -4.81
C SER A 406 -34.05 -27.70 -4.68
N VAL A 407 -34.60 -28.52 -5.57
CA VAL A 407 -34.31 -29.97 -5.70
C VAL A 407 -32.92 -30.22 -6.32
N THR A 408 -32.30 -29.19 -6.88
CA THR A 408 -30.97 -29.28 -7.51
C THR A 408 -29.91 -28.62 -6.64
N ASP A 409 -28.64 -28.95 -6.86
CA ASP A 409 -27.47 -28.33 -6.19
C ASP A 409 -27.24 -26.85 -6.59
N LYS A 410 -28.28 -26.19 -7.10
CA LYS A 410 -28.31 -24.78 -7.45
C LYS A 410 -28.83 -23.97 -6.26
N ALA A 411 -27.91 -23.21 -5.67
CA ALA A 411 -28.23 -22.13 -4.75
C ALA A 411 -29.08 -21.05 -5.43
N PHE A 412 -29.70 -20.19 -4.63
CA PHE A 412 -30.40 -19.01 -5.11
C PHE A 412 -29.41 -18.01 -5.74
N TYR A 413 -29.66 -17.64 -7.00
CA TYR A 413 -28.84 -16.70 -7.76
C TYR A 413 -29.61 -15.39 -7.93
N GLY A 414 -28.96 -14.26 -7.64
CA GLY A 414 -29.48 -12.95 -7.99
C GLY A 414 -29.25 -12.73 -9.48
N LEU A 415 -28.10 -12.16 -9.83
CA LEU A 415 -27.69 -12.00 -11.22
C LEU A 415 -26.98 -13.25 -11.75
N ASN A 416 -27.53 -13.89 -12.80
CA ASN A 416 -26.94 -15.05 -13.47
C ASN A 416 -26.86 -14.82 -14.98
N ILE A 417 -25.64 -14.63 -15.50
CA ILE A 417 -25.37 -14.33 -16.90
C ILE A 417 -24.55 -15.48 -17.50
N THR A 418 -25.05 -16.04 -18.59
CA THR A 418 -24.42 -17.18 -19.29
C THR A 418 -24.39 -17.00 -20.80
N HIS A 419 -23.34 -17.47 -21.48
CA HIS A 419 -23.23 -17.46 -22.95
C HIS A 419 -23.51 -16.10 -23.61
N THR A 420 -23.20 -14.99 -22.91
CA THR A 420 -23.59 -13.63 -23.30
C THR A 420 -22.37 -12.84 -23.77
N LEU A 421 -22.53 -12.05 -24.83
CA LEU A 421 -21.53 -11.14 -25.37
C LEU A 421 -21.89 -9.70 -25.01
N ILE A 422 -20.97 -8.98 -24.35
CA ILE A 422 -21.14 -7.59 -23.92
C ILE A 422 -19.96 -6.78 -24.46
N ALA A 423 -20.18 -5.92 -25.45
CA ALA A 423 -19.07 -5.26 -26.15
C ALA A 423 -19.33 -3.83 -26.60
N ASN A 424 -18.29 -3.00 -26.67
CA ASN A 424 -18.35 -1.64 -27.22
C ASN A 424 -19.42 -0.74 -26.56
N ASN A 425 -19.67 -0.91 -25.26
CA ASN A 425 -20.56 -0.01 -24.52
C ASN A 425 -19.74 1.15 -23.93
N THR A 426 -20.27 2.38 -23.93
CA THR A 426 -19.50 3.53 -23.43
C THR A 426 -19.48 3.62 -21.90
N GLY A 427 -20.40 2.93 -21.21
CA GLY A 427 -20.34 2.69 -19.77
C GLY A 427 -19.54 1.42 -19.43
N ASN A 428 -19.82 0.84 -18.27
CA ASN A 428 -19.23 -0.42 -17.85
C ASN A 428 -19.81 -1.59 -18.67
N GLY A 429 -19.12 -2.73 -18.74
CA GLY A 429 -19.71 -3.93 -19.33
C GLY A 429 -20.91 -4.42 -18.50
N ILE A 430 -20.66 -4.68 -17.22
CA ILE A 430 -21.67 -5.00 -16.21
C ILE A 430 -21.40 -4.14 -14.98
N LEU A 431 -22.40 -3.39 -14.52
CA LEU A 431 -22.43 -2.75 -13.21
C LEU A 431 -23.44 -3.49 -12.34
N ALA A 432 -23.01 -3.98 -11.18
CA ALA A 432 -23.85 -4.59 -10.15
C ALA A 432 -23.75 -3.78 -8.84
N GLN A 433 -24.90 -3.45 -8.24
CA GLN A 433 -24.98 -2.60 -7.05
C GLN A 433 -25.84 -3.23 -5.96
N ASP A 434 -25.45 -2.99 -4.70
CA ASP A 434 -26.22 -3.38 -3.49
C ASP A 434 -26.46 -4.90 -3.38
N ILE A 435 -25.55 -5.73 -3.94
CA ILE A 435 -25.80 -7.16 -4.14
C ILE A 435 -25.76 -7.99 -2.85
N ARG A 436 -26.77 -8.83 -2.60
CA ARG A 436 -26.81 -9.78 -1.47
C ARG A 436 -26.83 -11.24 -1.91
N GLU A 437 -27.39 -11.51 -3.08
CA GLU A 437 -27.45 -12.85 -3.66
C GLU A 437 -26.21 -13.24 -4.47
N ARG A 438 -26.03 -14.55 -4.65
CA ARG A 438 -24.96 -15.09 -5.50
C ARG A 438 -25.06 -14.59 -6.94
N THR A 439 -24.03 -13.89 -7.38
CA THR A 439 -23.86 -13.40 -8.75
C THR A 439 -22.95 -14.34 -9.54
N VAL A 440 -23.36 -14.74 -10.75
CA VAL A 440 -22.64 -15.74 -11.56
C VAL A 440 -22.47 -15.28 -13.00
N LEU A 441 -21.23 -15.32 -13.49
CA LEU A 441 -20.86 -15.12 -14.90
C LEU A 441 -20.22 -16.41 -15.43
N THR A 442 -20.92 -17.15 -16.31
CA THR A 442 -20.38 -18.39 -16.91
C THR A 442 -20.31 -18.31 -18.43
N ASN A 443 -19.12 -18.44 -19.00
CA ASN A 443 -18.89 -18.32 -20.45
C ASN A 443 -19.44 -16.98 -21.00
N VAL A 444 -19.06 -15.88 -20.35
CA VAL A 444 -19.42 -14.51 -20.73
C VAL A 444 -18.22 -13.84 -21.36
N THR A 445 -18.44 -13.09 -22.44
CA THR A 445 -17.39 -12.29 -23.08
C THR A 445 -17.69 -10.81 -22.89
N ILE A 446 -16.78 -10.08 -22.25
CA ILE A 446 -16.87 -8.65 -21.96
C ILE A 446 -15.67 -7.96 -22.63
N LEU A 447 -15.87 -7.16 -23.69
CA LEU A 447 -14.76 -6.49 -24.37
C LEU A 447 -15.02 -5.04 -24.78
N GLU A 448 -13.94 -4.25 -24.91
CA GLU A 448 -13.97 -2.91 -25.52
C GLU A 448 -14.99 -1.94 -24.87
N ASN A 449 -15.28 -2.09 -23.57
CA ASN A 449 -16.17 -1.16 -22.86
C ASN A 449 -15.37 0.03 -22.28
N GLU A 450 -15.91 1.25 -22.38
CA GLU A 450 -15.18 2.48 -22.03
C GLU A 450 -15.32 2.93 -20.55
N GLY A 451 -16.15 2.26 -19.75
CA GLY A 451 -16.37 2.57 -18.34
C GLY A 451 -15.23 2.18 -17.39
N ASN A 452 -15.49 2.34 -16.09
CA ASN A 452 -14.51 2.13 -15.01
C ASN A 452 -14.10 0.66 -14.83
N ALA A 453 -14.92 -0.30 -15.24
CA ALA A 453 -14.50 -1.68 -15.41
C ALA A 453 -15.32 -2.47 -16.45
N GLY A 454 -14.78 -3.60 -16.89
CA GLY A 454 -15.55 -4.63 -17.61
C GLY A 454 -16.66 -5.21 -16.74
N PHE A 455 -16.33 -5.64 -15.52
CA PHE A 455 -17.29 -6.01 -14.48
C PHE A 455 -17.03 -5.20 -13.20
N LEU A 456 -17.98 -4.34 -12.85
CA LEU A 456 -17.94 -3.43 -11.69
C LEU A 456 -18.99 -3.85 -10.65
N VAL A 457 -18.57 -4.04 -9.40
CA VAL A 457 -19.47 -4.25 -8.26
C VAL A 457 -19.28 -3.12 -7.24
N ARG A 458 -20.38 -2.48 -6.82
CA ARG A 458 -20.40 -1.48 -5.74
C ARG A 458 -21.40 -1.89 -4.66
N ASP A 459 -20.89 -2.07 -3.46
CA ASP A 459 -21.64 -2.36 -2.24
C ASP A 459 -22.39 -3.70 -2.23
N GLY A 460 -22.97 -4.04 -1.08
CA GLY A 460 -23.55 -5.35 -0.81
C GLY A 460 -22.64 -6.28 0.02
N ALA A 461 -23.09 -7.53 0.16
CA ALA A 461 -22.31 -8.64 0.70
C ALA A 461 -22.81 -9.96 0.05
N ALA A 462 -22.01 -10.56 -0.83
CA ALA A 462 -22.48 -11.61 -1.74
C ALA A 462 -21.39 -12.58 -2.20
N ASP A 463 -21.82 -13.73 -2.74
CA ASP A 463 -20.94 -14.63 -3.49
C ASP A 463 -20.85 -14.20 -4.96
N ILE A 464 -19.64 -14.15 -5.52
CA ILE A 464 -19.40 -13.73 -6.90
C ILE A 464 -18.58 -14.82 -7.60
N TRP A 465 -19.18 -15.54 -8.55
CA TRP A 465 -18.53 -16.63 -9.28
C TRP A 465 -18.36 -16.28 -10.76
N ILE A 466 -17.11 -16.31 -11.25
CA ILE A 466 -16.76 -16.02 -12.63
C ILE A 466 -16.02 -17.25 -13.18
N ASN A 467 -16.62 -17.90 -14.18
CA ASN A 467 -16.15 -19.17 -14.71
C ASN A 467 -16.10 -19.17 -16.24
N ALA A 468 -15.01 -19.68 -16.82
CA ALA A 468 -14.83 -19.85 -18.26
C ALA A 468 -15.09 -18.58 -19.11
N SER A 469 -14.91 -17.39 -18.53
CA SER A 469 -15.25 -16.11 -19.16
C SER A 469 -14.03 -15.42 -19.78
N ARG A 470 -14.25 -14.43 -20.64
CA ARG A 470 -13.20 -13.57 -21.22
C ARG A 470 -13.53 -12.10 -20.98
N ILE A 471 -12.62 -11.37 -20.34
CA ILE A 471 -12.78 -9.94 -20.01
C ILE A 471 -11.56 -9.19 -20.55
N SER A 472 -11.67 -8.57 -21.72
CA SER A 472 -10.50 -8.02 -22.41
C SER A 472 -10.69 -6.62 -22.98
N ASP A 473 -9.59 -5.89 -23.13
CA ASP A 473 -9.53 -4.66 -23.92
C ASP A 473 -10.48 -3.54 -23.42
N ASN A 474 -10.89 -3.58 -22.13
CA ASN A 474 -11.72 -2.54 -21.51
C ASN A 474 -10.86 -1.35 -21.07
N TRP A 475 -11.44 -0.15 -21.06
CA TRP A 475 -10.74 1.10 -20.72
C TRP A 475 -10.37 1.22 -19.23
N GLY A 476 -11.21 0.68 -18.35
CA GLY A 476 -10.97 0.61 -16.92
C GLY A 476 -10.24 -0.66 -16.48
N ASP A 477 -10.57 -1.14 -15.27
CA ASP A 477 -10.12 -2.45 -14.79
C ASP A 477 -10.88 -3.58 -15.53
N GLY A 478 -10.32 -4.79 -15.60
CA GLY A 478 -11.08 -5.96 -16.07
C GLY A 478 -12.24 -6.27 -15.12
N ILE A 479 -11.91 -6.52 -13.86
CA ILE A 479 -12.85 -6.71 -12.75
C ILE A 479 -12.54 -5.71 -11.64
N ASN A 480 -13.53 -4.99 -11.14
CA ASN A 480 -13.41 -4.12 -9.97
C ASN A 480 -14.57 -4.39 -9.01
N ILE A 481 -14.27 -4.84 -7.79
CA ILE A 481 -15.28 -5.19 -6.77
C ILE A 481 -14.97 -4.44 -5.49
N SER A 482 -15.92 -3.61 -5.03
CA SER A 482 -15.85 -2.87 -3.76
C SER A 482 -17.12 -3.11 -2.96
N TYR A 483 -17.05 -3.92 -1.90
CA TYR A 483 -18.22 -4.32 -1.09
C TYR A 483 -17.83 -4.67 0.36
N VAL A 484 -18.79 -5.03 1.24
CA VAL A 484 -18.46 -5.31 2.65
C VAL A 484 -17.73 -6.64 2.81
N GLY A 485 -18.15 -7.66 2.08
CA GLY A 485 -17.49 -8.96 2.01
C GLY A 485 -18.31 -10.07 1.36
N GLY A 486 -17.78 -11.29 1.37
CA GLY A 486 -18.38 -12.46 0.70
C GLY A 486 -17.34 -13.43 0.16
N SER A 487 -17.66 -14.19 -0.89
CA SER A 487 -16.72 -15.12 -1.55
C SER A 487 -16.61 -14.83 -3.04
N ILE A 488 -15.44 -14.39 -3.49
CA ILE A 488 -15.12 -14.13 -4.89
C ILE A 488 -14.37 -15.35 -5.43
N THR A 489 -14.89 -16.00 -6.47
CA THR A 489 -14.26 -17.16 -7.11
C THR A 489 -14.10 -16.93 -8.61
N ILE A 490 -12.86 -16.95 -9.09
CA ILE A 490 -12.49 -16.82 -10.51
C ILE A 490 -11.82 -18.12 -10.96
N ASN A 491 -12.36 -18.74 -12.02
CA ASN A 491 -11.85 -20.00 -12.58
C ASN A 491 -11.92 -19.99 -14.12
N GLY A 492 -10.95 -20.61 -14.78
CA GLY A 492 -10.90 -20.77 -16.23
C GLY A 492 -11.03 -19.49 -17.06
N THR A 493 -10.73 -18.33 -16.47
CA THR A 493 -11.11 -17.02 -17.01
C THR A 493 -9.89 -16.27 -17.53
N ILE A 494 -10.03 -15.62 -18.69
CA ILE A 494 -8.96 -14.85 -19.34
C ILE A 494 -9.27 -13.36 -19.18
N ILE A 495 -8.35 -12.62 -18.56
CA ILE A 495 -8.47 -11.18 -18.30
C ILE A 495 -7.28 -10.46 -18.95
N SER A 496 -7.47 -9.85 -20.11
CA SER A 496 -6.33 -9.44 -20.95
C SER A 496 -6.43 -8.06 -21.57
N GLY A 497 -5.33 -7.31 -21.64
CA GLY A 497 -5.26 -6.06 -22.41
C GLY A 497 -6.11 -4.91 -21.88
N ASN A 498 -6.65 -5.01 -20.66
CA ASN A 498 -7.40 -3.90 -20.05
C ASN A 498 -6.44 -2.74 -19.74
N LYS A 499 -6.91 -1.51 -19.91
CA LYS A 499 -6.05 -0.33 -19.80
C LYS A 499 -5.69 0.04 -18.35
N TRP A 500 -6.48 -0.37 -17.35
CA TRP A 500 -6.05 -0.34 -15.95
C TRP A 500 -5.53 -1.72 -15.51
N ARG A 501 -6.05 -2.28 -14.41
CA ARG A 501 -5.60 -3.58 -13.88
C ARG A 501 -6.45 -4.73 -14.44
N GLY A 502 -5.96 -5.96 -14.32
CA GLY A 502 -6.79 -7.14 -14.52
C GLY A 502 -7.91 -7.24 -13.49
N CYS A 503 -7.56 -7.21 -12.21
CA CYS A 503 -8.49 -7.29 -11.09
C CYS A 503 -8.18 -6.24 -10.00
N ALA A 504 -9.21 -5.65 -9.41
CA ALA A 504 -9.12 -4.83 -8.20
C ALA A 504 -10.21 -5.24 -7.19
N PHE A 505 -9.83 -5.52 -5.95
CA PHE A 505 -10.73 -5.92 -4.88
C PHE A 505 -10.57 -4.99 -3.67
N HIS A 506 -11.66 -4.36 -3.22
CA HIS A 506 -11.66 -3.39 -2.13
C HIS A 506 -12.73 -3.74 -1.08
N GLN A 507 -12.46 -3.38 0.18
CA GLN A 507 -13.45 -3.46 1.24
C GLN A 507 -14.13 -2.10 1.43
N ASN A 508 -15.47 -2.08 1.37
CA ASN A 508 -16.24 -0.94 1.86
C ASN A 508 -16.93 -1.34 3.16
N THR A 509 -16.45 -0.84 4.30
CA THR A 509 -17.06 -1.12 5.61
C THR A 509 -18.15 -0.13 6.01
N SER A 510 -18.44 0.87 5.18
CA SER A 510 -19.44 1.92 5.46
C SER A 510 -20.87 1.52 5.09
N SER A 511 -21.03 0.41 4.35
CA SER A 511 -22.30 -0.01 3.77
C SER A 511 -23.06 -0.97 4.70
N PRO A 512 -24.41 -0.93 4.70
CA PRO A 512 -25.25 -1.56 5.74
C PRO A 512 -25.43 -3.08 5.55
N TYR A 513 -24.35 -3.81 5.27
CA TYR A 513 -24.38 -5.25 5.00
C TYR A 513 -23.46 -6.02 5.96
N LEU A 514 -23.84 -7.25 6.27
CA LEU A 514 -23.08 -8.17 7.12
C LEU A 514 -22.60 -9.37 6.29
N PRO A 515 -21.29 -9.45 5.96
CA PRO A 515 -20.72 -10.62 5.32
C PRO A 515 -20.52 -11.75 6.34
N LEU A 516 -20.67 -12.99 5.88
CA LEU A 516 -20.52 -14.19 6.73
C LEU A 516 -19.19 -14.92 6.53
N HIS A 517 -18.47 -14.57 5.47
CA HIS A 517 -17.09 -14.99 5.21
C HIS A 517 -16.39 -13.94 4.32
N GLN A 518 -15.07 -13.98 4.25
CA GLN A 518 -14.27 -13.08 3.40
C GLN A 518 -13.21 -13.89 2.65
N GLU A 519 -13.48 -14.26 1.41
CA GLU A 519 -12.61 -15.12 0.62
C GLU A 519 -12.43 -14.59 -0.81
N ILE A 520 -11.17 -14.53 -1.27
CA ILE A 520 -10.83 -14.31 -2.68
C ILE A 520 -10.11 -15.56 -3.17
N ILE A 521 -10.68 -16.20 -4.19
CA ILE A 521 -10.24 -17.48 -4.72
C ILE A 521 -10.01 -17.33 -6.22
N ILE A 522 -8.76 -17.36 -6.66
CA ILE A 522 -8.40 -17.39 -8.08
C ILE A 522 -7.70 -18.72 -8.34
N LYS A 523 -8.31 -19.56 -9.16
CA LYS A 523 -7.81 -20.91 -9.47
C LYS A 523 -7.66 -21.04 -10.97
N GLY A 524 -6.48 -21.46 -11.41
CA GLY A 524 -6.24 -21.86 -12.79
C GLY A 524 -6.01 -23.37 -12.92
N ARG A 525 -5.20 -23.73 -13.91
CA ARG A 525 -4.99 -25.12 -14.34
C ARG A 525 -3.68 -25.65 -13.75
N PRO A 526 -3.70 -26.69 -12.89
CA PRO A 526 -2.49 -27.42 -12.52
C PRO A 526 -1.80 -27.96 -13.78
N SER A 527 -0.49 -27.78 -13.91
CA SER A 527 0.24 -28.00 -15.17
C SER A 527 0.08 -29.42 -15.74
N ASN A 528 -0.18 -30.40 -14.88
CA ASN A 528 -0.38 -31.81 -15.21
C ASN A 528 -1.82 -32.20 -15.59
N ASN A 529 -2.82 -31.32 -15.44
CA ASN A 529 -4.22 -31.68 -15.62
C ASN A 529 -4.84 -30.93 -16.81
N ILE A 530 -5.19 -31.65 -17.88
CA ILE A 530 -5.77 -31.09 -19.12
C ILE A 530 -7.25 -30.70 -19.01
N PHE A 531 -7.96 -31.16 -17.98
CA PHE A 531 -9.41 -30.97 -17.83
C PHE A 531 -9.78 -29.62 -17.19
N TYR A 532 -8.82 -28.91 -16.59
CA TYR A 532 -9.05 -27.57 -16.04
C TYR A 532 -8.73 -26.50 -17.08
N LEU A 533 -9.61 -25.51 -17.20
CA LEU A 533 -9.35 -24.31 -17.99
C LEU A 533 -8.25 -23.45 -17.33
N ARG A 534 -7.42 -22.78 -18.14
CA ARG A 534 -6.41 -21.86 -17.63
C ARG A 534 -7.07 -20.56 -17.17
N THR A 535 -6.58 -20.03 -16.05
CA THR A 535 -6.89 -18.65 -15.62
C THR A 535 -5.67 -17.80 -15.92
N GLN A 536 -5.86 -16.76 -16.73
CA GLN A 536 -4.77 -15.95 -17.29
C GLN A 536 -5.09 -14.47 -17.09
N ILE A 537 -4.13 -13.69 -16.59
CA ILE A 537 -4.23 -12.24 -16.41
C ILE A 537 -3.05 -11.60 -17.13
N VAL A 538 -3.29 -11.04 -18.32
CA VAL A 538 -2.26 -10.85 -19.36
C VAL A 538 -2.25 -9.45 -19.97
N ASP A 539 -1.07 -8.86 -20.17
CA ASP A 539 -0.83 -7.61 -20.91
C ASP A 539 -1.62 -6.36 -20.44
N ASN A 540 -2.23 -6.40 -19.25
CA ASN A 540 -2.96 -5.28 -18.68
C ASN A 540 -1.99 -4.11 -18.42
N ALA A 541 -2.40 -2.89 -18.78
CA ALA A 541 -1.46 -1.79 -18.95
C ALA A 541 -1.07 -1.09 -17.64
N TRP A 542 -1.89 -1.16 -16.59
CA TRP A 542 -1.51 -0.67 -15.27
C TRP A 542 -0.94 -1.76 -14.38
N GLY A 543 -1.46 -3.00 -14.40
CA GLY A 543 -0.99 -4.08 -13.50
C GLY A 543 -1.91 -5.30 -13.50
N GLY A 544 -1.57 -6.32 -12.71
CA GLY A 544 -2.33 -7.58 -12.69
C GLY A 544 -3.49 -7.59 -11.68
N ILE A 545 -3.23 -8.07 -10.47
CA ILE A 545 -4.20 -8.19 -9.37
C ILE A 545 -3.87 -7.17 -8.26
N LEU A 546 -4.85 -6.38 -7.85
CA LEU A 546 -4.81 -5.56 -6.65
C LEU A 546 -5.78 -6.11 -5.60
N ILE A 547 -5.25 -6.41 -4.41
CA ILE A 547 -6.03 -6.76 -3.22
C ILE A 547 -5.87 -5.64 -2.19
N GLY A 548 -6.99 -4.98 -1.88
CA GLY A 548 -7.08 -3.95 -0.87
C GLY A 548 -7.02 -4.49 0.55
N ASN A 549 -6.86 -3.55 1.49
CA ASN A 549 -6.78 -3.82 2.92
C ASN A 549 -8.11 -4.36 3.47
N PHE A 550 -8.16 -5.67 3.74
CA PHE A 550 -9.28 -6.32 4.43
C PHE A 550 -9.03 -6.37 5.95
N CYS A 551 -9.75 -5.54 6.71
CA CYS A 551 -9.69 -5.52 8.18
C CYS A 551 -10.98 -6.08 8.78
N ILE A 552 -10.88 -7.27 9.39
CA ILE A 552 -12.00 -7.92 10.09
C ILE A 552 -11.65 -8.02 11.59
N PRO A 553 -12.47 -7.48 12.51
CA PRO A 553 -12.24 -7.62 13.95
C PRO A 553 -12.31 -9.08 14.41
N LEU A 554 -11.45 -9.49 15.34
CA LEU A 554 -11.39 -10.87 15.85
C LEU A 554 -12.74 -11.40 16.37
N TRP A 555 -13.52 -10.55 17.03
CA TRP A 555 -14.84 -10.91 17.59
C TRP A 555 -15.90 -11.27 16.53
N LYS A 556 -15.69 -10.96 15.25
CA LYS A 556 -16.58 -11.42 14.17
C LYS A 556 -16.37 -12.90 13.81
N ASN A 557 -15.31 -13.55 14.33
CA ASN A 557 -14.97 -14.96 14.09
C ASN A 557 -14.89 -15.36 12.60
N ILE A 558 -14.55 -14.41 11.72
CA ILE A 558 -14.33 -14.63 10.29
C ILE A 558 -12.83 -14.56 10.02
N GLN A 559 -12.26 -15.62 9.47
CA GLN A 559 -10.87 -15.67 9.01
C GLN A 559 -10.80 -15.22 7.53
N PRO A 560 -10.27 -14.05 7.19
CA PRO A 560 -10.12 -13.62 5.80
C PRO A 560 -9.10 -14.49 5.04
N LYS A 561 -9.39 -14.83 3.78
CA LYS A 561 -8.53 -15.67 2.94
C LYS A 561 -8.32 -15.11 1.54
N VAL A 562 -7.09 -15.21 1.06
CA VAL A 562 -6.67 -14.94 -0.32
C VAL A 562 -5.98 -16.20 -0.84
N LEU A 563 -6.60 -16.90 -1.78
CA LEU A 563 -6.12 -18.17 -2.33
C LEU A 563 -5.94 -18.01 -3.84
N ILE A 564 -4.69 -17.83 -4.29
CA ILE A 564 -4.36 -17.64 -5.71
C ILE A 564 -3.42 -18.77 -6.13
N SER A 565 -3.91 -19.64 -7.00
CA SER A 565 -3.19 -20.85 -7.38
C SER A 565 -3.29 -21.20 -8.85
N TRP A 566 -2.20 -21.73 -9.40
CA TRP A 566 -2.09 -22.20 -10.79
C TRP A 566 -2.51 -21.16 -11.84
N THR A 567 -2.31 -19.88 -11.54
CA THR A 567 -2.69 -18.74 -12.38
C THR A 567 -1.48 -18.20 -13.16
N GLU A 568 -1.71 -17.79 -14.41
CA GLU A 568 -0.70 -17.21 -15.29
C GLU A 568 -0.84 -15.68 -15.31
N LEU A 569 0.20 -14.96 -14.88
CA LEU A 569 0.29 -13.49 -14.80
C LEU A 569 1.40 -13.04 -15.77
N ILE A 570 1.04 -12.67 -17.00
CA ILE A 570 2.01 -12.50 -18.10
C ILE A 570 1.96 -11.07 -18.64
N GLY A 571 3.12 -10.43 -18.83
CA GLY A 571 3.22 -9.16 -19.57
C GLY A 571 2.49 -7.97 -18.93
N ASN A 572 2.04 -8.07 -17.68
CA ASN A 572 1.39 -6.94 -16.99
C ASN A 572 2.43 -5.81 -16.78
N ARG A 573 2.04 -4.58 -17.14
CA ARG A 573 2.96 -3.45 -17.27
C ARG A 573 2.86 -2.48 -16.11
N TYR A 574 3.88 -1.65 -15.96
CA TYR A 574 3.98 -0.54 -15.01
C TYR A 574 3.96 -0.92 -13.52
N HIS A 575 2.78 -1.23 -12.95
CA HIS A 575 2.63 -1.57 -11.53
C HIS A 575 2.82 -3.09 -11.29
N ALA A 576 2.71 -3.50 -10.03
CA ALA A 576 2.84 -4.89 -9.64
C ALA A 576 1.88 -5.85 -10.39
N SER A 577 2.37 -7.03 -10.79
CA SER A 577 1.53 -8.11 -11.32
C SER A 577 0.61 -8.69 -10.24
N ILE A 578 1.04 -8.70 -8.98
CA ILE A 578 0.15 -8.86 -7.83
C ILE A 578 0.59 -7.96 -6.67
N GLU A 579 -0.37 -7.23 -6.10
CA GLU A 579 -0.22 -6.48 -4.86
C GLU A 579 -1.28 -6.92 -3.83
N ILE A 580 -0.85 -7.05 -2.57
CA ILE A 580 -1.71 -7.34 -1.43
C ILE A 580 -1.44 -6.32 -0.32
N PHE A 581 -2.41 -5.45 -0.05
CA PHE A 581 -2.40 -4.58 1.13
C PHE A 581 -2.91 -5.32 2.36
N ALA A 582 -2.08 -5.40 3.40
CA ALA A 582 -2.43 -6.07 4.65
C ALA A 582 -3.15 -5.15 5.66
N CYS A 583 -3.79 -5.75 6.67
CA CYS A 583 -4.53 -4.99 7.68
C CYS A 583 -3.63 -4.41 8.76
N GLN A 584 -3.60 -3.08 8.87
CA GLN A 584 -2.71 -2.33 9.76
C GLN A 584 -3.36 -1.94 11.11
N LYS A 585 -4.51 -2.54 11.48
CA LYS A 585 -5.23 -2.24 12.74
C LYS A 585 -5.00 -3.32 13.80
N ILE A 586 -4.96 -2.93 15.07
CA ILE A 586 -4.86 -3.84 16.23
C ILE A 586 -6.21 -4.55 16.45
N GLY A 587 -6.20 -5.78 16.97
CA GLY A 587 -7.41 -6.55 17.32
C GLY A 587 -8.14 -7.18 16.13
N MET A 588 -7.45 -7.32 14.99
CA MET A 588 -8.00 -7.85 13.74
C MET A 588 -7.59 -9.31 13.53
N ALA A 589 -8.41 -10.06 12.79
CA ALA A 589 -8.12 -11.42 12.37
C ALA A 589 -6.99 -11.44 11.33
N ASN A 590 -6.14 -12.47 11.40
CA ASN A 590 -5.05 -12.63 10.45
C ASN A 590 -5.60 -13.04 9.06
N THR A 591 -5.16 -12.37 7.99
CA THR A 591 -5.46 -12.82 6.62
C THR A 591 -4.55 -13.97 6.23
N ILE A 592 -5.15 -15.10 5.83
CA ILE A 592 -4.42 -16.22 5.26
C ILE A 592 -4.21 -15.93 3.78
N VAL A 593 -2.96 -15.87 3.34
CA VAL A 593 -2.57 -15.66 1.94
C VAL A 593 -1.85 -16.91 1.44
N ASP A 594 -2.44 -17.64 0.52
CA ASP A 594 -1.80 -18.77 -0.18
C ASP A 594 -1.62 -18.40 -1.66
N PHE A 595 -0.36 -18.20 -2.05
CA PHE A 595 0.07 -17.93 -3.41
C PHE A 595 0.93 -19.11 -3.90
N THR A 596 0.27 -20.11 -4.52
CA THR A 596 0.92 -21.40 -4.82
C THR A 596 0.78 -21.86 -6.27
N GLY A 597 1.90 -22.21 -6.91
CA GLY A 597 1.94 -22.82 -8.25
C GLY A 597 1.68 -21.84 -9.41
N ASN A 598 1.79 -20.53 -9.18
CA ASN A 598 1.53 -19.50 -10.20
C ASN A 598 2.77 -19.22 -11.07
N ARG A 599 2.55 -18.63 -12.24
CA ARG A 599 3.61 -18.19 -13.18
C ARG A 599 3.49 -16.69 -13.40
N ILE A 600 4.53 -15.92 -13.05
CA ILE A 600 4.65 -14.48 -13.27
C ILE A 600 5.80 -14.25 -14.27
N GLU A 601 5.49 -13.69 -15.44
CA GLU A 601 6.45 -13.63 -16.55
C GLU A 601 6.36 -12.34 -17.39
N GLY A 602 7.52 -11.81 -17.78
CA GLY A 602 7.61 -10.69 -18.73
C GLY A 602 7.01 -9.37 -18.24
N GLY A 603 6.71 -9.24 -16.93
CA GLY A 603 6.19 -8.00 -16.37
C GLY A 603 7.22 -6.87 -16.36
N LEU A 604 6.76 -5.63 -16.56
CA LEU A 604 7.62 -4.44 -16.43
C LEU A 604 7.62 -3.85 -15.02
N GLY A 605 6.54 -4.06 -14.26
CA GLY A 605 6.46 -3.73 -12.84
C GLY A 605 6.91 -4.88 -11.94
N VAL A 606 6.77 -4.69 -10.63
CA VAL A 606 7.11 -5.71 -9.62
C VAL A 606 6.32 -7.01 -9.85
N GLY A 607 6.94 -8.18 -9.63
CA GLY A 607 6.24 -9.46 -9.75
C GLY A 607 5.16 -9.63 -8.68
N PHE A 608 5.57 -9.76 -7.42
CA PHE A 608 4.70 -9.85 -6.25
C PHE A 608 5.11 -8.79 -5.21
N ARG A 609 4.17 -7.97 -4.74
CA ARG A 609 4.38 -6.95 -3.69
C ARG A 609 3.44 -7.17 -2.49
N MET A 610 4.01 -7.14 -1.29
CA MET A 610 3.27 -7.10 -0.03
C MET A 610 4.05 -6.24 0.99
N GLU A 611 3.77 -4.94 0.99
CA GLU A 611 4.43 -3.93 1.84
C GLU A 611 3.35 -2.97 2.39
N PRO A 612 3.03 -2.98 3.71
CA PRO A 612 3.48 -3.92 4.73
C PRO A 612 2.70 -5.27 4.71
N ALA A 613 3.37 -6.33 5.14
CA ALA A 613 2.80 -7.64 5.47
C ALA A 613 2.57 -7.75 7.00
N VAL A 614 1.39 -7.37 7.48
CA VAL A 614 1.01 -7.37 8.92
C VAL A 614 -0.42 -7.86 9.14
N ASN A 615 -0.68 -8.51 10.28
CA ASN A 615 -1.88 -9.34 10.52
C ASN A 615 -2.07 -10.38 9.40
N THR A 616 -1.01 -11.09 8.99
CA THR A 616 -1.08 -12.09 7.91
C THR A 616 -0.31 -13.36 8.20
N ILE A 617 -0.82 -14.46 7.64
CA ILE A 617 -0.14 -15.76 7.53
C ILE A 617 -0.01 -16.04 6.04
N THR A 618 1.20 -15.86 5.49
CA THR A 618 1.47 -15.84 4.06
C THR A 618 2.33 -17.03 3.64
N ILE A 619 1.85 -17.80 2.67
CA ILE A 619 2.54 -18.95 2.06
C ILE A 619 2.75 -18.63 0.58
N ILE A 620 4.00 -18.56 0.14
CA ILE A 620 4.39 -18.38 -1.27
C ILE A 620 5.15 -19.62 -1.69
N SER A 621 4.49 -20.53 -2.43
CA SER A 621 5.11 -21.82 -2.75
C SER A 621 5.04 -22.27 -4.20
N SER A 622 6.11 -22.89 -4.69
CA SER A 622 6.15 -23.52 -6.03
C SER A 622 5.84 -22.59 -7.21
N ASN A 623 6.01 -21.27 -7.06
CA ASN A 623 5.76 -20.29 -8.12
C ASN A 623 6.98 -20.12 -9.04
N GLN A 624 6.72 -19.64 -10.25
CA GLN A 624 7.74 -19.34 -11.27
C GLN A 624 7.75 -17.83 -11.58
N PHE A 625 8.87 -17.17 -11.34
CA PHE A 625 9.12 -15.78 -11.70
C PHE A 625 10.17 -15.77 -12.81
N ILE A 626 9.76 -15.48 -14.04
CA ILE A 626 10.57 -15.67 -15.25
C ILE A 626 10.66 -14.35 -16.03
N ALA A 627 11.87 -13.90 -16.37
CA ALA A 627 12.08 -12.80 -17.33
C ALA A 627 11.32 -11.49 -17.01
N ASN A 628 11.02 -11.20 -15.74
CA ASN A 628 10.44 -9.93 -15.33
C ASN A 628 11.52 -8.85 -15.34
N ASN A 629 11.19 -7.64 -15.80
CA ASN A 629 12.12 -6.52 -15.96
C ASN A 629 12.13 -5.55 -14.76
N ASN A 630 11.69 -6.05 -13.61
CA ASN A 630 11.81 -5.40 -12.30
C ASN A 630 11.89 -6.50 -11.22
N THR A 631 11.93 -6.09 -9.96
CA THR A 631 11.92 -6.91 -8.75
C THR A 631 10.84 -7.99 -8.81
N ALA A 632 11.22 -9.26 -8.67
CA ALA A 632 10.28 -10.37 -8.78
C ALA A 632 9.43 -10.55 -7.51
N LEU A 633 9.99 -10.32 -6.31
CA LEU A 633 9.29 -10.49 -5.03
C LEU A 633 9.73 -9.45 -4.00
N ILE A 634 8.77 -8.71 -3.45
CA ILE A 634 8.95 -7.74 -2.36
C ILE A 634 8.02 -8.10 -1.19
N ILE A 635 8.62 -8.31 0.00
CA ILE A 635 7.90 -8.40 1.27
C ILE A 635 8.67 -7.60 2.31
N ARG A 636 8.14 -6.43 2.70
CA ARG A 636 8.88 -5.43 3.49
C ARG A 636 7.96 -4.73 4.48
N ASN A 637 8.37 -4.68 5.75
CA ASN A 637 7.73 -3.84 6.79
C ASN A 637 8.66 -2.75 7.33
N ALA A 638 9.94 -2.71 6.93
CA ALA A 638 10.97 -1.85 7.54
C ALA A 638 10.65 -0.35 7.47
N ARG A 639 9.85 0.10 6.49
CA ARG A 639 9.37 1.49 6.38
C ARG A 639 8.26 1.87 7.37
N TYR A 640 7.71 0.89 8.09
CA TYR A 640 6.55 1.05 8.99
C TYR A 640 6.87 0.62 10.43
N PRO A 641 7.86 1.23 11.12
CA PRO A 641 8.29 0.83 12.46
C PRO A 641 7.17 0.90 13.52
N GLN A 642 6.15 1.74 13.30
CA GLN A 642 4.95 1.82 14.13
C GLN A 642 4.14 0.51 14.17
N LEU A 643 4.32 -0.38 13.20
CA LEU A 643 3.56 -1.64 13.08
C LEU A 643 4.24 -2.84 13.77
N HIS A 644 5.31 -2.65 14.55
CA HIS A 644 6.07 -3.73 15.21
C HIS A 644 5.22 -4.67 16.10
N ASN A 645 4.11 -4.17 16.65
CA ASN A 645 3.18 -4.90 17.51
C ASN A 645 2.07 -5.66 16.76
N LEU A 646 2.09 -5.67 15.42
CA LEU A 646 1.19 -6.51 14.63
C LEU A 646 1.91 -7.82 14.23
N PRO A 647 1.25 -8.99 14.36
CA PRO A 647 1.85 -10.28 13.98
C PRO A 647 2.04 -10.41 12.47
N ALA A 648 3.09 -11.10 12.06
CA ALA A 648 3.29 -11.46 10.65
C ALA A 648 4.07 -12.78 10.53
N GLN A 649 3.54 -13.74 9.79
CA GLN A 649 4.26 -14.99 9.50
C GLN A 649 4.30 -15.21 7.99
N VAL A 650 5.50 -15.29 7.42
CA VAL A 650 5.71 -15.44 5.98
C VAL A 650 6.63 -16.63 5.70
N THR A 651 6.19 -17.52 4.81
CA THR A 651 6.96 -18.70 4.36
C THR A 651 7.05 -18.73 2.84
N ILE A 652 8.28 -18.71 2.31
CA ILE A 652 8.59 -18.67 0.88
C ILE A 652 9.40 -19.93 0.56
N SER A 653 8.84 -20.85 -0.24
CA SER A 653 9.49 -22.14 -0.53
C SER A 653 9.28 -22.69 -1.94
N LYS A 654 10.27 -23.42 -2.46
CA LYS A 654 10.21 -24.11 -3.77
C LYS A 654 9.97 -23.18 -4.98
N ASN A 655 10.19 -21.87 -4.85
CA ASN A 655 9.95 -20.91 -5.93
C ASN A 655 11.17 -20.82 -6.88
N SER A 656 10.94 -20.51 -8.14
CA SER A 656 11.98 -20.40 -9.17
C SER A 656 12.04 -18.97 -9.74
N PHE A 657 13.11 -18.24 -9.45
CA PHE A 657 13.41 -16.90 -9.96
C PHE A 657 14.52 -17.01 -11.02
N LYS A 658 14.15 -16.88 -12.30
CA LYS A 658 15.07 -17.05 -13.45
C LYS A 658 14.96 -15.95 -14.49
N PHE A 659 16.11 -15.52 -15.02
CA PHE A 659 16.22 -14.52 -16.09
C PHE A 659 15.58 -13.16 -15.79
N ASN A 660 15.22 -12.87 -14.54
CA ASN A 660 14.68 -11.58 -14.14
C ASN A 660 15.79 -10.51 -14.12
N ILE A 661 15.39 -9.26 -14.30
CA ILE A 661 16.27 -8.10 -14.41
C ILE A 661 15.77 -7.03 -13.43
N GLY A 662 16.63 -6.48 -12.57
CA GLY A 662 16.23 -5.41 -11.64
C GLY A 662 17.33 -5.00 -10.67
N GLN A 663 17.10 -3.95 -9.85
CA GLN A 663 18.02 -3.55 -8.78
C GLN A 663 18.18 -4.65 -7.72
N ASN A 664 17.08 -5.33 -7.40
CA ASN A 664 17.08 -6.57 -6.65
C ASN A 664 16.06 -7.52 -7.26
N ILE A 665 16.26 -8.83 -7.10
CA ILE A 665 15.32 -9.83 -7.64
C ILE A 665 14.32 -10.23 -6.55
N VAL A 666 14.81 -10.37 -5.31
CA VAL A 666 14.01 -10.61 -4.12
C VAL A 666 14.41 -9.59 -3.04
N SER A 667 13.44 -8.97 -2.38
CA SER A 667 13.66 -8.05 -1.24
C SER A 667 12.80 -8.45 -0.05
N LEU A 668 13.43 -8.75 1.09
CA LEU A 668 12.78 -9.28 2.30
C LEU A 668 13.13 -8.46 3.55
N GLY A 669 12.14 -8.14 4.38
CA GLY A 669 12.39 -7.61 5.71
C GLY A 669 11.12 -7.35 6.52
N MET A 670 11.23 -7.55 7.83
CA MET A 670 10.18 -7.20 8.81
C MET A 670 10.57 -5.94 9.57
N VAL A 671 9.76 -5.49 10.54
CA VAL A 671 10.21 -4.44 11.47
C VAL A 671 11.30 -5.03 12.37
N GLU A 672 12.51 -4.48 12.32
CA GLU A 672 13.64 -4.92 13.15
C GLU A 672 13.29 -4.87 14.65
N GLY A 673 13.63 -5.93 15.38
CA GLY A 673 13.37 -6.05 16.81
C GLY A 673 11.99 -6.61 17.20
N SER A 674 11.00 -6.65 16.29
CA SER A 674 9.71 -7.28 16.59
C SER A 674 9.88 -8.77 16.90
N GLN A 675 9.20 -9.28 17.93
CA GLN A 675 9.27 -10.70 18.31
C GLN A 675 8.16 -11.56 17.67
N ILE A 676 7.19 -10.93 16.99
CA ILE A 676 5.98 -11.55 16.44
C ILE A 676 5.87 -11.43 14.91
N GLN A 677 6.92 -10.92 14.26
CA GLN A 677 7.05 -10.84 12.81
C GLN A 677 8.23 -11.68 12.33
N ASN A 678 8.02 -12.62 11.42
CA ASN A 678 9.10 -13.44 10.84
C ASN A 678 8.92 -13.71 9.34
N VAL A 679 10.05 -13.91 8.65
CA VAL A 679 10.11 -14.38 7.27
C VAL A 679 11.01 -15.60 7.21
N THR A 680 10.54 -16.66 6.58
CA THR A 680 11.31 -17.87 6.30
C THR A 680 11.42 -18.06 4.79
N PHE A 681 12.64 -17.94 4.25
CA PHE A 681 12.95 -18.18 2.85
C PHE A 681 13.73 -19.49 2.76
N ASN A 682 13.04 -20.60 2.51
CA ASN A 682 13.63 -21.93 2.68
C ASN A 682 13.11 -23.00 1.73
N GLN A 683 13.64 -24.22 1.85
CA GLN A 683 13.20 -25.41 1.11
C GLN A 683 13.22 -25.20 -0.42
N GLN A 684 14.43 -25.09 -0.99
CA GLN A 684 14.66 -25.15 -2.44
C GLN A 684 14.07 -23.98 -3.25
N ASN A 685 14.16 -22.73 -2.77
CA ASN A 685 14.02 -21.60 -3.70
C ASN A 685 15.27 -21.53 -4.61
N GLU A 686 15.06 -21.40 -5.91
CA GLU A 686 16.11 -21.23 -6.92
C GLU A 686 16.16 -19.77 -7.38
N VAL A 687 17.23 -19.05 -7.06
CA VAL A 687 17.50 -17.70 -7.56
C VAL A 687 18.69 -17.79 -8.52
N ARG A 688 18.43 -17.98 -9.81
CA ARG A 688 19.47 -18.35 -10.79
C ARG A 688 19.36 -17.65 -12.13
N GLU A 689 20.50 -17.38 -12.76
CA GLU A 689 20.61 -16.76 -14.08
C GLU A 689 19.87 -15.41 -14.21
N ASN A 690 19.72 -14.66 -13.10
CA ASN A 690 19.15 -13.31 -13.09
C ASN A 690 20.24 -12.24 -13.28
N ARG A 691 19.84 -11.06 -13.76
CA ARG A 691 20.70 -9.89 -13.97
C ARG A 691 20.38 -8.80 -12.95
N VAL A 692 21.37 -8.41 -12.16
CA VAL A 692 21.22 -7.31 -11.19
C VAL A 692 21.76 -6.02 -11.81
N ILE A 693 20.99 -4.94 -11.72
CA ILE A 693 21.36 -3.61 -12.21
C ILE A 693 21.86 -2.75 -11.03
N ASN A 694 22.97 -2.02 -11.22
CA ASN A 694 23.29 -0.89 -10.34
C ASN A 694 22.45 0.32 -10.80
N PRO A 695 21.49 0.82 -10.00
CA PRO A 695 20.63 1.94 -10.37
C PRO A 695 21.40 3.25 -10.59
N PHE A 696 22.53 3.44 -9.90
CA PHE A 696 23.32 4.66 -9.96
C PHE A 696 24.78 4.30 -10.28
N PRO A 697 25.20 4.27 -11.56
CA PRO A 697 26.57 3.89 -11.93
C PRO A 697 27.62 4.94 -11.55
N TYR A 698 27.25 6.23 -11.49
CA TYR A 698 28.15 7.35 -11.19
C TYR A 698 28.22 7.72 -9.69
N LEU A 699 27.41 7.07 -8.85
CA LEU A 699 27.28 7.37 -7.43
C LEU A 699 27.22 6.07 -6.63
N ASN A 700 27.84 6.00 -5.46
CA ASN A 700 27.66 4.89 -4.52
C ASN A 700 26.73 5.32 -3.37
N PRO A 701 25.40 5.25 -3.53
CA PRO A 701 24.45 5.71 -2.52
C PRO A 701 24.43 4.79 -1.31
N ARG A 702 24.68 5.37 -0.13
CA ARG A 702 24.62 4.64 1.15
C ARG A 702 23.21 4.26 1.62
N SER A 703 22.17 4.49 0.83
CA SER A 703 20.78 4.16 1.16
C SER A 703 20.23 2.93 0.44
N THR A 704 20.84 2.49 -0.67
CA THR A 704 20.19 1.56 -1.61
C THR A 704 21.17 0.48 -2.12
N PRO A 705 21.27 -0.69 -1.46
CA PRO A 705 22.03 -1.81 -1.99
C PRO A 705 21.36 -2.43 -3.23
N TYR A 706 22.14 -3.19 -4.01
CA TYR A 706 21.68 -3.98 -5.14
C TYR A 706 22.31 -5.40 -5.08
N ALA A 707 21.49 -6.43 -5.21
CA ALA A 707 21.89 -7.85 -5.14
C ALA A 707 20.75 -8.76 -5.63
N ALA A 708 21.02 -10.04 -5.88
CA ALA A 708 19.94 -10.97 -6.22
C ALA A 708 18.93 -11.10 -5.08
N LEU A 709 19.39 -11.12 -3.81
CA LEU A 709 18.56 -11.03 -2.61
C LEU A 709 19.00 -9.86 -1.72
N VAL A 710 18.07 -8.98 -1.33
CA VAL A 710 18.30 -7.90 -0.35
C VAL A 710 17.52 -8.17 0.92
N VAL A 711 18.17 -7.99 2.08
CA VAL A 711 17.60 -8.28 3.41
C VAL A 711 17.73 -7.09 4.36
N SER A 712 16.61 -6.61 4.92
CA SER A 712 16.57 -5.41 5.76
C SER A 712 16.30 -5.64 7.25
N SER A 713 16.09 -6.88 7.72
CA SER A 713 15.95 -7.18 9.16
C SER A 713 16.49 -8.54 9.59
N SER A 714 16.82 -8.67 10.89
CA SER A 714 17.34 -9.91 11.50
C SER A 714 16.28 -11.01 11.70
N ASN A 715 15.00 -10.67 11.52
CA ASN A 715 13.86 -11.61 11.57
C ASN A 715 13.66 -12.43 10.29
N VAL A 716 14.56 -12.29 9.30
CA VAL A 716 14.54 -13.08 8.06
C VAL A 716 15.52 -14.24 8.19
N ILE A 717 15.01 -15.47 8.08
CA ILE A 717 15.82 -16.71 8.10
C ILE A 717 15.88 -17.27 6.68
N ILE A 718 17.10 -17.45 6.17
CA ILE A 718 17.36 -17.90 4.80
C ILE A 718 18.14 -19.21 4.87
N ASN A 719 17.54 -20.35 4.54
CA ASN A 719 18.27 -21.63 4.56
C ASN A 719 17.81 -22.63 3.48
N ARG A 720 18.75 -23.47 3.01
CA ARG A 720 18.48 -24.55 2.02
C ARG A 720 17.93 -24.05 0.68
N ASN A 721 18.43 -22.92 0.20
CA ASN A 721 18.15 -22.34 -1.12
C ASN A 721 19.33 -22.48 -2.08
N CYS A 722 19.12 -22.17 -3.35
CA CYS A 722 20.14 -22.21 -4.40
C CYS A 722 20.29 -20.86 -5.11
N PHE A 723 21.47 -20.27 -5.02
CA PHE A 723 21.86 -19.03 -5.69
C PHE A 723 22.89 -19.33 -6.78
N LYS A 724 22.73 -18.73 -7.97
CA LYS A 724 23.78 -18.70 -9.00
C LYS A 724 23.42 -17.65 -10.06
N ASN A 725 23.91 -16.42 -9.93
CA ASN A 725 23.55 -15.31 -10.81
C ASN A 725 24.81 -14.67 -11.42
N PRO A 726 25.41 -15.25 -12.48
CA PRO A 726 26.73 -14.82 -12.98
C PRO A 726 26.81 -13.34 -13.38
N GLN A 727 25.69 -12.74 -13.79
CA GLN A 727 25.60 -11.32 -14.17
C GLN A 727 25.32 -10.37 -12.99
N ALA A 728 25.17 -10.89 -11.76
CA ALA A 728 25.06 -10.09 -10.55
C ALA A 728 26.45 -9.90 -9.91
N THR A 729 26.74 -8.69 -9.41
CA THR A 729 27.91 -8.42 -8.55
C THR A 729 27.79 -9.15 -7.22
N TYR A 730 26.58 -9.10 -6.62
CA TYR A 730 26.28 -9.66 -5.31
C TYR A 730 25.10 -10.63 -5.38
N GLU A 731 25.25 -11.81 -4.78
CA GLU A 731 24.17 -12.78 -4.61
C GLU A 731 23.23 -12.36 -3.47
N ILE A 732 23.78 -11.81 -2.38
CA ILE A 732 23.02 -11.31 -1.24
C ILE A 732 23.61 -10.00 -0.70
N ALA A 733 22.74 -9.08 -0.27
CA ALA A 733 23.13 -7.82 0.38
C ALA A 733 22.31 -7.51 1.64
N SER A 734 22.99 -6.92 2.63
CA SER A 734 22.39 -6.41 3.86
C SER A 734 21.99 -4.94 3.70
N GLU A 735 20.76 -4.62 4.08
CA GLU A 735 20.25 -3.24 4.25
C GLU A 735 20.11 -2.90 5.75
N LEU A 736 20.24 -3.88 6.64
CA LEU A 736 20.13 -3.72 8.08
C LEU A 736 21.30 -2.91 8.65
N ALA A 737 21.05 -1.64 9.00
CA ALA A 737 22.04 -0.69 9.52
C ALA A 737 22.40 -0.88 11.02
N GLU A 738 22.29 -2.12 11.52
CA GLU A 738 22.57 -2.49 12.91
C GLU A 738 23.78 -3.44 12.98
N HIS A 739 24.98 -2.86 12.98
CA HIS A 739 26.27 -3.57 12.98
C HIS A 739 26.51 -4.58 14.14
N ALA A 740 25.68 -4.58 15.18
CA ALA A 740 25.71 -5.55 16.29
C ALA A 740 24.76 -6.75 16.07
N LYS A 741 23.99 -6.74 14.99
CA LYS A 741 23.10 -7.82 14.55
C LYS A 741 23.74 -8.63 13.43
N TRP A 742 23.18 -9.80 13.18
CA TRP A 742 23.50 -10.63 12.03
C TRP A 742 22.21 -11.13 11.37
N ILE A 743 22.33 -11.53 10.10
CA ILE A 743 21.27 -12.17 9.31
C ILE A 743 21.65 -13.65 9.14
N ASP A 744 20.71 -14.56 9.43
CA ASP A 744 20.95 -16.01 9.30
C ASP A 744 20.73 -16.47 7.84
N ALA A 745 21.84 -16.72 7.14
CA ALA A 745 21.89 -17.20 5.77
C ALA A 745 22.64 -18.55 5.64
N ARG A 746 22.57 -19.38 6.68
CA ARG A 746 23.24 -20.69 6.74
C ARG A 746 22.53 -21.77 5.91
N GLU A 747 23.24 -22.85 5.63
CA GLU A 747 22.80 -24.02 4.85
C GLU A 747 22.35 -23.71 3.40
N ASN A 748 22.74 -22.57 2.82
CA ASN A 748 22.44 -22.23 1.41
C ASN A 748 23.55 -22.67 0.45
N ASN A 749 23.18 -22.93 -0.81
CA ASN A 749 24.13 -23.13 -1.90
C ASN A 749 24.35 -21.81 -2.65
N TRP A 750 25.61 -21.35 -2.68
CA TRP A 750 26.01 -20.08 -3.32
C TRP A 750 26.58 -20.26 -4.73
N GLY A 751 26.17 -21.31 -5.44
CA GLY A 751 26.52 -21.56 -6.84
C GLY A 751 27.93 -22.11 -7.08
N TYR A 752 28.82 -21.97 -6.10
CA TYR A 752 30.20 -22.45 -6.13
C TYR A 752 30.51 -23.35 -4.92
N PRO A 753 31.29 -24.43 -5.09
CA PRO A 753 31.63 -25.35 -4.00
C PRO A 753 32.79 -24.85 -3.11
N ARG A 754 33.51 -23.80 -3.51
CA ARG A 754 34.66 -23.23 -2.79
C ARG A 754 34.34 -21.83 -2.26
N PRO A 755 34.61 -21.51 -0.98
CA PRO A 755 34.34 -20.19 -0.38
C PRO A 755 34.93 -19.00 -1.15
N GLU A 756 36.17 -19.12 -1.63
CA GLU A 756 36.90 -18.11 -2.44
C GLU A 756 36.05 -17.51 -3.57
N LEU A 757 35.25 -18.35 -4.24
CA LEU A 757 34.50 -18.00 -5.44
C LEU A 757 33.17 -17.28 -5.16
N PHE A 758 32.65 -17.33 -3.93
CA PHE A 758 31.35 -16.71 -3.59
C PHE A 758 31.42 -15.68 -2.46
N MET A 759 32.42 -15.73 -1.58
CA MET A 759 32.49 -14.85 -0.40
C MET A 759 32.65 -13.37 -0.77
N HIS A 760 33.26 -13.06 -1.91
CA HIS A 760 33.35 -11.69 -2.44
C HIS A 760 32.03 -11.18 -3.06
N ARG A 761 31.02 -12.06 -3.23
CA ARG A 761 29.69 -11.78 -3.79
C ARG A 761 28.63 -11.59 -2.69
N ILE A 762 29.05 -11.40 -1.44
CA ILE A 762 28.21 -11.11 -0.28
C ILE A 762 28.49 -9.66 0.14
N PHE A 763 27.46 -8.80 0.13
CA PHE A 763 27.58 -7.40 0.53
C PHE A 763 27.02 -7.18 1.94
N ASP A 764 27.91 -7.05 2.93
CA ASP A 764 27.55 -6.93 4.34
C ASP A 764 28.51 -6.01 5.12
N GLN A 765 28.63 -6.19 6.44
CA GLN A 765 29.57 -5.44 7.27
C GLN A 765 31.00 -5.39 6.72
N PHE A 766 31.46 -6.43 6.00
CA PHE A 766 32.81 -6.45 5.44
C PHE A 766 33.03 -5.36 4.41
N ASN A 767 32.06 -5.11 3.53
CA ASN A 767 32.11 -4.03 2.53
C ASN A 767 31.78 -2.66 3.13
N ARG A 768 30.99 -2.65 4.21
CA ARG A 768 30.46 -1.43 4.82
C ARG A 768 30.22 -1.61 6.32
N TYR A 769 31.09 -1.03 7.13
CA TYR A 769 31.11 -1.20 8.60
C TYR A 769 29.81 -0.85 9.34
N THR A 770 28.88 -0.12 8.72
CA THR A 770 27.57 0.23 9.33
C THR A 770 26.52 -0.87 9.23
N LEU A 771 26.72 -1.90 8.40
CA LEU A 771 25.75 -2.95 8.15
C LEU A 771 25.90 -4.13 9.13
N ALA A 772 24.84 -4.90 9.30
CA ALA A 772 24.86 -6.21 9.94
C ALA A 772 25.66 -7.24 9.11
N VAL A 773 26.25 -8.24 9.78
CA VAL A 773 26.93 -9.39 9.15
C VAL A 773 25.91 -10.34 8.53
N ILE A 774 26.24 -10.96 7.40
CA ILE A 774 25.47 -12.08 6.85
C ILE A 774 26.19 -13.38 7.20
N GLU A 775 25.60 -14.20 8.07
CA GLU A 775 26.18 -15.48 8.49
C GLU A 775 25.84 -16.58 7.48
N VAL A 776 26.85 -17.10 6.79
CA VAL A 776 26.71 -18.11 5.72
C VAL A 776 27.36 -19.45 6.05
N ASN A 777 27.96 -19.61 7.23
CA ASN A 777 28.65 -20.83 7.67
C ASN A 777 27.77 -21.63 8.65
N PRO A 778 27.49 -22.92 8.40
CA PRO A 778 27.93 -23.73 7.25
C PRO A 778 27.08 -23.49 5.99
N PHE A 779 27.61 -23.87 4.82
CA PHE A 779 26.96 -23.73 3.51
C PHE A 779 26.71 -25.09 2.85
N ALA A 780 25.87 -25.14 1.82
CA ALA A 780 25.57 -26.36 1.06
C ALA A 780 26.42 -26.41 -0.23
N ALA A 781 27.28 -27.42 -0.38
CA ALA A 781 28.16 -27.51 -1.54
C ALA A 781 27.43 -27.83 -2.86
N VAL A 782 26.27 -28.50 -2.79
CA VAL A 782 25.48 -28.94 -3.95
C VAL A 782 24.02 -28.49 -3.80
N CYS A 783 23.47 -27.90 -4.88
CA CYS A 783 22.07 -27.52 -5.00
C CYS A 783 21.15 -28.75 -5.24
N ASN A 784 19.86 -28.64 -4.87
CA ASN A 784 18.80 -29.57 -5.25
C ASN A 784 18.91 -31.05 -4.81
N GLN A 785 19.56 -31.33 -3.68
CA GLN A 785 19.44 -32.63 -3.00
C GLN A 785 18.45 -32.56 -1.83
N ARG A 786 17.68 -33.64 -1.58
CA ARG A 786 16.77 -33.75 -0.41
C ARG A 786 17.48 -33.67 0.94
N ARG A 787 18.77 -34.03 0.96
CA ARG A 787 19.71 -33.84 2.07
C ARG A 787 21.03 -33.36 1.46
N PRO A 788 21.23 -32.04 1.26
CA PRO A 788 22.46 -31.53 0.69
C PRO A 788 23.62 -31.79 1.66
N HIS A 789 24.82 -32.03 1.13
CA HIS A 789 26.02 -32.09 1.95
C HIS A 789 26.34 -30.67 2.47
N ILE A 790 26.17 -30.50 3.78
CA ILE A 790 26.47 -29.27 4.50
C ILE A 790 27.95 -29.28 4.87
N THR A 791 28.68 -28.25 4.44
CA THR A 791 30.12 -28.10 4.60
C THR A 791 30.41 -26.80 5.34
N THR A 792 31.31 -26.85 6.31
CA THR A 792 31.80 -25.66 7.01
C THR A 792 32.82 -24.91 6.15
N VAL A 793 32.85 -23.58 6.28
CA VAL A 793 33.94 -22.73 5.76
C VAL A 793 35.20 -22.97 6.61
N GLN A 794 35.88 -24.09 6.39
CA GLN A 794 37.18 -24.35 6.99
C GLN A 794 38.27 -23.61 6.21
N GLN A 795 39.21 -23.00 6.94
CA GLN A 795 40.44 -22.37 6.41
C GLN A 795 40.26 -21.17 5.46
N TYR A 796 39.05 -20.66 5.24
CA TYR A 796 38.83 -19.44 4.45
C TYR A 796 38.17 -18.33 5.27
N TYR A 797 38.78 -17.15 5.22
CA TYR A 797 38.27 -15.91 5.78
C TYR A 797 38.37 -14.81 4.72
N ARG A 798 37.46 -13.83 4.75
CA ARG A 798 37.54 -12.66 3.88
C ARG A 798 38.74 -11.81 4.34
N SER A 799 39.86 -11.96 3.64
CA SER A 799 41.06 -11.17 3.87
C SER A 799 40.87 -9.72 3.41
N PHE A 800 41.57 -8.81 4.07
CA PHE A 800 41.73 -7.43 3.61
C PHE A 800 42.27 -7.42 2.17
N ARG A 801 41.61 -6.68 1.26
CA ARG A 801 42.10 -6.55 -0.13
C ARG A 801 43.34 -5.66 -0.14
N LYS A 802 44.41 -6.18 -0.74
CA LYS A 802 45.73 -5.53 -0.87
C LYS A 802 46.42 -6.11 -2.10
N ASP A 803 45.90 -5.78 -3.27
CA ASP A 803 46.49 -6.20 -4.53
C ASP A 803 47.75 -5.34 -4.81
N SER A 804 48.80 -5.95 -5.34
CA SER A 804 50.08 -5.26 -5.59
C SER A 804 49.99 -4.33 -6.79
N GLU A 805 49.22 -4.69 -7.82
CA GLU A 805 48.82 -3.80 -8.92
C GLU A 805 47.41 -4.19 -9.41
N PRO A 806 46.45 -3.23 -9.51
CA PRO A 806 46.53 -1.88 -8.96
C PRO A 806 46.50 -1.91 -7.42
N TYR A 807 47.02 -0.88 -6.76
CA TYR A 807 47.03 -0.74 -5.30
C TYR A 807 45.62 -0.53 -4.71
N ILE A 808 44.79 -1.57 -4.74
CA ILE A 808 43.39 -1.55 -4.31
C ILE A 808 43.29 -1.97 -2.85
N LEU A 809 42.60 -1.15 -2.05
CA LEU A 809 42.30 -1.44 -0.65
C LEU A 809 40.78 -1.54 -0.42
N GLY A 810 40.38 -2.45 0.45
CA GLY A 810 38.98 -2.59 0.82
C GLY A 810 38.72 -3.58 1.94
N GLY A 811 37.74 -3.25 2.77
CA GLY A 811 37.12 -4.14 3.74
C GLY A 811 37.74 -4.12 5.14
N THR A 812 37.56 -5.23 5.85
CA THR A 812 37.93 -5.36 7.26
C THR A 812 39.35 -5.89 7.45
N ILE A 813 40.15 -5.18 8.25
CA ILE A 813 41.53 -5.48 8.63
C ILE A 813 41.48 -6.21 9.98
N TRP A 814 41.74 -7.53 9.94
CA TRP A 814 41.73 -8.43 11.10
C TRP A 814 43.11 -8.66 11.73
N GLU A 815 44.17 -8.43 10.96
CA GLU A 815 45.56 -8.67 11.32
C GLU A 815 46.39 -7.40 11.08
N ASN A 816 47.62 -7.37 11.59
CA ASN A 816 48.52 -6.25 11.37
C ASN A 816 48.92 -6.14 9.88
N GLN A 817 48.80 -4.94 9.33
CA GLN A 817 49.05 -4.65 7.92
C GLN A 817 49.95 -3.42 7.78
N ASP A 818 51.06 -3.56 7.07
CA ASP A 818 51.96 -2.46 6.76
C ASP A 818 51.85 -2.09 5.26
N LEU A 819 51.60 -0.81 4.96
CA LEU A 819 51.49 -0.25 3.61
C LEU A 819 52.74 0.58 3.26
N GLY A 820 53.34 0.28 2.10
CA GLY A 820 54.46 1.03 1.53
C GLY A 820 54.06 2.41 0.99
N LYS A 821 55.06 3.23 0.63
CA LYS A 821 54.86 4.48 -0.10
C LYS A 821 54.17 4.21 -1.44
N GLY A 822 53.17 5.01 -1.79
CA GLY A 822 52.36 4.79 -3.01
C GLY A 822 50.95 5.38 -2.92
N LEU A 823 50.27 5.44 -4.07
CA LEU A 823 48.86 5.82 -4.20
C LEU A 823 48.00 4.56 -4.15
N TYR A 824 47.09 4.49 -3.17
CA TYR A 824 46.15 3.39 -3.00
C TYR A 824 44.72 3.87 -3.22
N THR A 825 43.95 3.14 -4.03
CA THR A 825 42.54 3.42 -4.28
C THR A 825 41.67 2.56 -3.36
N VAL A 826 40.85 3.21 -2.53
CA VAL A 826 39.94 2.56 -1.60
C VAL A 826 38.59 2.37 -2.28
N VAL A 827 38.12 1.12 -2.37
CA VAL A 827 36.91 0.72 -3.11
C VAL A 827 35.76 0.20 -2.26
N ASP A 828 36.05 -0.26 -1.03
CA ASP A 828 35.09 -0.64 0.01
C ASP A 828 35.37 0.18 1.29
N ASP A 829 34.44 0.28 2.24
CA ASP A 829 34.75 0.92 3.52
C ASP A 829 35.88 0.16 4.24
N LEU A 830 36.79 0.92 4.86
CA LEU A 830 37.88 0.33 5.65
C LEU A 830 37.43 0.18 7.11
N ASN A 831 37.65 -0.99 7.70
CA ASN A 831 37.42 -1.20 9.14
C ASN A 831 38.62 -1.87 9.81
N ILE A 832 39.28 -1.18 10.76
CA ILE A 832 40.34 -1.77 11.59
C ILE A 832 39.70 -2.31 12.86
N VAL A 833 39.70 -3.63 13.07
CA VAL A 833 39.08 -4.24 14.26
C VAL A 833 39.94 -4.06 15.52
N PRO A 834 39.37 -4.19 16.74
CA PRO A 834 40.16 -4.13 17.97
C PRO A 834 41.30 -5.15 17.99
N GLY A 835 42.51 -4.71 18.30
CA GLY A 835 43.72 -5.54 18.33
C GLY A 835 44.49 -5.65 17.01
N ALA A 836 43.94 -5.16 15.89
CA ALA A 836 44.65 -5.07 14.60
C ALA A 836 45.28 -3.68 14.39
N ARG A 837 46.43 -3.62 13.71
CA ARG A 837 47.18 -2.38 13.41
C ARG A 837 47.37 -2.18 11.91
N LEU A 838 46.98 -1.01 11.40
CA LEU A 838 47.37 -0.56 10.05
C LEU A 838 48.53 0.43 10.17
N THR A 839 49.69 0.12 9.59
CA THR A 839 50.86 1.00 9.52
C THR A 839 50.99 1.60 8.13
N LEU A 840 51.14 2.93 8.02
CA LEU A 840 51.26 3.66 6.76
C LEU A 840 52.65 4.29 6.61
N SER A 841 53.30 4.11 5.47
CA SER A 841 54.60 4.75 5.20
C SER A 841 54.46 6.26 4.95
N PRO A 842 55.53 7.06 5.11
CA PRO A 842 55.56 8.43 4.62
C PRO A 842 55.23 8.49 3.11
N ASP A 843 54.48 9.52 2.70
CA ASP A 843 53.92 9.70 1.34
C ASP A 843 53.04 8.55 0.82
N THR A 844 52.45 7.74 1.71
CA THR A 844 51.27 6.95 1.37
C THR A 844 50.06 7.87 1.14
N VAL A 845 49.38 7.71 0.00
CA VAL A 845 48.14 8.41 -0.35
C VAL A 845 46.99 7.42 -0.39
N LEU A 846 45.99 7.61 0.46
CA LEU A 846 44.74 6.84 0.44
C LEU A 846 43.66 7.68 -0.25
N GLN A 847 43.29 7.28 -1.46
CA GLN A 847 42.27 7.94 -2.28
C GLN A 847 40.95 7.18 -2.18
N PHE A 848 39.92 7.80 -1.58
CA PHE A 848 38.63 7.18 -1.34
C PHE A 848 37.63 7.47 -2.46
N ASN A 849 37.00 6.42 -2.99
CA ASN A 849 35.85 6.57 -3.87
C ASN A 849 34.64 7.19 -3.14
N ASN A 850 33.74 7.77 -3.93
CA ASN A 850 32.56 8.49 -3.48
C ASN A 850 31.72 7.66 -2.49
N GLY A 851 31.24 8.29 -1.41
CA GLY A 851 30.38 7.65 -0.43
C GLY A 851 31.07 6.71 0.58
N LEU A 852 32.33 6.32 0.37
CA LEU A 852 33.07 5.44 1.29
C LEU A 852 33.51 6.15 2.57
N GLY A 853 34.09 5.41 3.52
CA GLY A 853 34.76 5.95 4.71
C GLY A 853 35.56 4.91 5.48
N MET A 854 36.19 5.35 6.57
CA MET A 854 37.06 4.51 7.40
C MET A 854 36.57 4.47 8.85
N LEU A 855 36.48 3.28 9.43
CA LEU A 855 36.25 3.05 10.86
C LEU A 855 37.52 2.46 11.48
N ILE A 856 37.91 3.02 12.64
CA ILE A 856 39.08 2.59 13.39
C ILE A 856 38.61 2.14 14.76
N GLN A 857 38.78 0.86 15.04
CA GLN A 857 38.53 0.21 16.34
C GLN A 857 39.80 -0.47 16.90
N GLY A 858 40.85 -0.63 16.09
CA GLY A 858 42.19 -1.03 16.51
C GLY A 858 43.16 0.14 16.51
N GLU A 859 44.30 -0.03 15.84
CA GLU A 859 45.38 0.96 15.74
C GLU A 859 45.61 1.43 14.30
N LEU A 860 45.82 2.74 14.13
CA LEU A 860 46.33 3.35 12.88
C LEU A 860 47.63 4.09 13.21
N VAL A 861 48.71 3.74 12.52
CA VAL A 861 50.08 4.17 12.83
C VAL A 861 50.78 4.66 11.57
N ARG A 862 51.66 5.66 11.68
CA ARG A 862 52.61 6.05 10.62
C ARG A 862 53.95 5.39 10.90
N ALA A 863 54.58 4.76 9.90
CA ALA A 863 55.91 4.18 10.05
C ALA A 863 56.95 5.31 10.19
N GLU A 864 57.58 5.42 11.36
CA GLU A 864 58.69 6.35 11.59
C GLU A 864 60.00 5.75 11.07
N LEU A 865 60.32 5.97 9.79
CA LEU A 865 61.72 6.07 9.39
C LEU A 865 62.25 7.45 9.83
N HIS A 866 63.45 7.46 10.42
CA HIS A 866 64.07 8.69 10.90
C HIS A 866 64.17 9.75 9.78
N SER A 867 63.82 10.99 10.12
CA SER A 867 63.91 12.20 9.27
C SER A 867 63.19 12.18 7.91
N SER A 868 61.92 11.77 7.84
CA SER A 868 61.04 12.09 6.69
C SER A 868 59.94 13.08 7.05
N ASP A 869 59.97 14.25 6.39
CA ASP A 869 58.94 15.29 6.47
C ASP A 869 57.68 14.96 5.63
N GLU A 870 57.67 13.86 4.87
CA GLU A 870 56.57 13.53 3.96
C GLU A 870 55.29 13.09 4.70
N MET A 871 54.18 13.77 4.46
CA MET A 871 52.89 13.48 5.09
C MET A 871 52.16 12.29 4.48
N VAL A 872 51.33 11.62 5.29
CA VAL A 872 50.32 10.67 4.81
C VAL A 872 49.08 11.46 4.36
N LYS A 873 48.53 11.16 3.18
CA LYS A 873 47.41 11.93 2.59
C LYS A 873 46.13 11.08 2.54
N PHE A 874 45.04 11.59 3.10
CA PHE A 874 43.70 11.00 3.01
C PHE A 874 42.81 11.95 2.19
N THR A 875 42.44 11.54 0.98
CA THR A 875 41.79 12.40 -0.01
C THR A 875 40.64 11.68 -0.71
N GLY A 876 39.71 12.43 -1.29
CA GLY A 876 38.69 11.88 -2.18
C GLY A 876 39.25 11.62 -3.58
N ALA A 877 38.61 10.71 -4.33
CA ALA A 877 38.77 10.70 -5.78
C ALA A 877 38.28 12.05 -6.37
N PRO A 878 38.94 12.63 -7.39
CA PRO A 878 38.47 13.85 -8.02
C PRO A 878 37.11 13.59 -8.68
N PHE A 879 36.13 14.44 -8.37
CA PHE A 879 34.80 14.37 -8.96
C PHE A 879 34.78 15.08 -10.32
N THR A 880 34.09 14.48 -11.28
CA THR A 880 33.74 15.09 -12.56
C THR A 880 32.24 14.93 -12.76
N LEU A 881 31.51 16.03 -12.95
CA LEU A 881 30.07 16.00 -13.16
C LEU A 881 29.74 15.15 -14.41
N PRO A 882 28.95 14.06 -14.27
CA PRO A 882 28.60 13.24 -15.42
C PRO A 882 27.54 13.94 -16.26
N GLN A 883 27.85 14.22 -17.52
CA GLN A 883 26.89 14.77 -18.48
C GLN A 883 25.98 13.64 -19.00
N LEU A 884 24.70 13.68 -18.63
CA LEU A 884 23.71 12.62 -18.89
C LEU A 884 22.77 13.00 -20.05
N PRO A 885 22.30 12.01 -20.84
CA PRO A 885 21.50 12.29 -22.03
C PRO A 885 20.04 12.66 -21.72
N ASN A 886 19.51 12.32 -20.55
CA ASN A 886 18.08 12.43 -20.23
C ASN A 886 17.69 13.35 -19.06
N ILE A 887 18.67 13.89 -18.32
CA ILE A 887 18.44 14.77 -17.16
C ILE A 887 19.62 15.73 -16.99
N ARG A 888 19.35 17.01 -16.66
CA ARG A 888 20.38 18.02 -16.37
C ARG A 888 19.88 19.11 -15.42
N LEU A 889 20.81 19.84 -14.81
CA LEU A 889 20.56 21.12 -14.14
C LEU A 889 21.06 22.26 -15.00
N VAL A 890 20.34 23.38 -14.99
CA VAL A 890 20.66 24.57 -15.79
C VAL A 890 20.49 25.83 -14.93
N ASP A 891 21.49 26.72 -14.91
CA ASP A 891 21.41 27.97 -14.15
C ASP A 891 20.67 29.10 -14.90
N GLU A 892 20.73 30.33 -14.39
CA GLU A 892 20.11 31.51 -15.02
C GLU A 892 20.84 31.98 -16.30
N ASN A 893 22.06 31.49 -16.56
CA ASN A 893 22.88 31.82 -17.73
C ASN A 893 22.93 30.67 -18.76
N ASP A 894 22.03 29.69 -18.62
CA ASP A 894 21.99 28.43 -19.38
C ASP A 894 23.28 27.57 -19.32
N ASN A 895 24.05 27.69 -18.22
CA ASN A 895 25.18 26.80 -17.94
C ASN A 895 24.70 25.45 -17.38
N ILE A 896 25.27 24.35 -17.91
CA ILE A 896 24.95 22.97 -17.55
C ILE A 896 25.94 22.34 -16.55
N ASP A 897 27.11 22.96 -16.34
CA ASP A 897 28.11 22.49 -15.38
C ASP A 897 27.85 23.09 -13.99
N VAL A 898 26.65 22.86 -13.46
CA VAL A 898 26.14 23.49 -12.23
C VAL A 898 25.52 22.48 -11.26
N LEU A 899 25.70 22.73 -9.96
CA LEU A 899 25.17 21.92 -8.86
C LEU A 899 23.79 22.40 -8.38
N SER A 900 23.36 23.59 -8.81
CA SER A 900 22.07 24.18 -8.48
C SER A 900 21.49 24.92 -9.66
N GLY A 901 20.22 24.69 -9.97
CA GLY A 901 19.56 25.28 -11.12
C GLY A 901 18.15 24.73 -11.36
N ARG A 902 17.56 25.14 -12.48
CA ARG A 902 16.34 24.58 -13.08
C ARG A 902 16.57 23.12 -13.45
N LEU A 903 15.63 22.24 -13.09
CA LEU A 903 15.67 20.83 -13.50
C LEU A 903 15.05 20.67 -14.89
N GLU A 904 15.82 20.07 -15.80
CA GLU A 904 15.40 19.77 -17.16
C GLU A 904 15.57 18.27 -17.47
N VAL A 905 14.63 17.74 -18.26
CA VAL A 905 14.54 16.32 -18.61
C VAL A 905 14.26 16.15 -20.10
N TYR A 906 14.70 15.02 -20.67
CA TYR A 906 14.45 14.65 -22.05
C TYR A 906 13.40 13.54 -22.12
N VAL A 907 12.20 13.88 -22.56
CA VAL A 907 11.04 12.97 -22.63
C VAL A 907 10.32 13.16 -23.96
N ASN A 908 9.82 12.08 -24.57
CA ASN A 908 9.12 12.11 -25.87
C ASN A 908 9.91 12.83 -26.99
N ASN A 909 11.23 12.64 -27.01
CA ASN A 909 12.19 13.28 -27.93
C ASN A 909 12.34 14.81 -27.79
N GLN A 910 11.88 15.42 -26.69
CA GLN A 910 12.00 16.86 -26.45
C GLN A 910 12.56 17.16 -25.04
N TRP A 911 13.39 18.21 -24.93
CA TRP A 911 13.80 18.77 -23.64
C TRP A 911 12.68 19.64 -23.05
N GLY A 912 12.45 19.52 -21.75
CA GLY A 912 11.48 20.32 -21.05
C GLY A 912 11.68 20.37 -19.54
N THR A 913 10.85 21.19 -18.89
CA THR A 913 10.86 21.44 -17.45
C THR A 913 9.78 20.64 -16.72
N ILE A 914 9.87 20.59 -15.39
CA ILE A 914 8.95 19.85 -14.52
C ILE A 914 8.08 20.82 -13.70
N CYS A 915 6.78 20.56 -13.63
CA CYS A 915 5.85 21.29 -12.76
C CYS A 915 6.04 20.92 -11.28
N ASN A 916 6.03 21.91 -10.39
CA ASN A 916 6.24 21.71 -8.96
C ASN A 916 5.06 21.09 -8.19
N ARG A 917 3.86 20.97 -8.79
CA ARG A 917 2.62 20.58 -8.10
C ARG A 917 2.66 19.22 -7.42
N SER A 918 3.36 18.26 -8.02
CA SER A 918 3.54 16.91 -7.48
C SER A 918 4.97 16.65 -7.02
N TRP A 919 5.81 17.69 -6.89
CA TRP A 919 7.21 17.52 -6.54
C TRP A 919 7.35 17.15 -5.07
N THR A 920 8.19 16.15 -4.80
CA THR A 920 8.48 15.67 -3.44
C THR A 920 9.97 15.61 -3.21
N LYS A 921 10.35 15.55 -1.94
CA LYS A 921 11.75 15.39 -1.53
C LYS A 921 12.36 14.09 -2.04
N GLU A 922 11.54 13.04 -2.14
CA GLU A 922 11.91 11.73 -2.65
C GLU A 922 12.23 11.80 -4.15
N LEU A 923 11.46 12.57 -4.94
CA LEU A 923 11.78 12.89 -6.34
C LEU A 923 13.04 13.76 -6.46
N GLY A 924 13.24 14.74 -5.56
CA GLY A 924 14.48 15.54 -5.49
C GLY A 924 15.73 14.70 -5.21
N LEU A 925 15.65 13.79 -4.25
CA LEU A 925 16.72 12.84 -3.95
C LEU A 925 16.98 11.90 -5.14
N LEU A 926 15.93 11.44 -5.80
CA LEU A 926 16.04 10.59 -7.00
C LEU A 926 16.77 11.33 -8.13
N ALA A 927 16.34 12.55 -8.46
CA ALA A 927 16.93 13.38 -9.50
C ALA A 927 18.41 13.70 -9.21
N CYS A 928 18.78 14.13 -7.99
CA CYS A 928 20.18 14.34 -7.63
C CYS A 928 21.01 13.04 -7.75
N ASN A 929 20.50 11.90 -7.25
CA ASN A 929 21.22 10.63 -7.36
C ASN A 929 21.38 10.18 -8.82
N GLN A 930 20.37 10.39 -9.67
CA GLN A 930 20.41 10.10 -11.10
C GLN A 930 21.50 10.92 -11.80
N LEU A 931 21.62 12.22 -11.46
CA LEU A 931 22.70 13.14 -11.88
C LEU A 931 24.10 12.78 -11.35
N GLY A 932 24.25 11.68 -10.59
CA GLY A 932 25.51 11.32 -9.94
C GLY A 932 25.87 12.22 -8.74
N LEU A 933 24.96 13.09 -8.31
CA LEU A 933 25.11 14.03 -7.21
C LEU A 933 24.38 13.55 -5.95
N ILE A 934 24.51 14.30 -4.86
CA ILE A 934 23.76 14.07 -3.62
C ILE A 934 22.87 15.26 -3.31
N MET A 935 21.67 15.02 -2.77
CA MET A 935 20.79 16.11 -2.32
C MET A 935 21.45 16.95 -1.21
N ASP A 936 21.33 18.28 -1.28
CA ASP A 936 21.80 19.19 -0.23
C ASP A 936 20.90 19.09 1.03
N PRO A 937 21.44 18.73 2.22
CA PRO A 937 20.68 18.65 3.46
C PRO A 937 20.08 19.98 3.94
N GLU A 938 20.58 21.13 3.48
CA GLU A 938 20.06 22.45 3.90
C GLU A 938 18.85 22.89 3.08
N TYR A 939 18.77 22.44 1.82
CA TYR A 939 17.68 22.73 0.89
C TYR A 939 16.68 21.56 0.79
N PHE A 940 16.70 20.69 1.80
CA PHE A 940 15.94 19.44 1.89
C PHE A 940 14.41 19.61 1.92
N GLU A 941 13.93 20.81 2.27
CA GLU A 941 12.49 21.17 2.29
C GLU A 941 12.17 22.40 1.43
N ASN A 942 13.20 23.08 0.89
CA ASN A 942 13.07 24.31 0.12
C ASN A 942 13.47 24.07 -1.35
N TRP A 943 12.62 23.36 -2.10
CA TRP A 943 12.73 23.42 -3.57
C TRP A 943 12.51 24.86 -4.01
N GLN A 944 13.48 25.44 -4.70
CA GLN A 944 13.34 26.81 -5.17
C GLN A 944 12.40 26.83 -6.37
N ILE A 945 11.36 27.68 -6.29
CA ILE A 945 10.58 28.06 -7.47
C ILE A 945 11.56 28.81 -8.38
N PHE A 946 11.95 28.20 -9.50
CA PHE A 946 12.89 28.85 -10.41
C PHE A 946 12.17 30.00 -11.13
N PRO A 947 12.77 31.19 -11.31
CA PRO A 947 12.02 32.38 -11.74
C PRO A 947 11.34 32.28 -13.11
N SER A 948 11.79 31.38 -13.98
CA SER A 948 11.33 31.21 -15.36
C SER A 948 11.58 29.77 -15.84
N PRO A 949 10.74 29.21 -16.74
CA PRO A 949 11.01 27.94 -17.43
C PRO A 949 12.06 28.08 -18.55
N GLY A 950 12.51 29.32 -18.84
CA GLY A 950 13.26 29.62 -20.07
C GLY A 950 12.36 29.52 -21.30
N GLU A 951 12.93 29.13 -22.44
CA GLU A 951 12.17 28.88 -23.68
C GLU A 951 11.57 27.47 -23.75
N LEU A 952 11.77 26.62 -22.73
CA LEU A 952 11.37 25.21 -22.74
C LEU A 952 9.95 24.99 -22.20
N PRO A 953 9.16 24.07 -22.79
CA PRO A 953 7.84 23.72 -22.28
C PRO A 953 7.93 22.89 -20.99
N ILE A 954 6.86 22.90 -20.20
CA ILE A 954 6.67 21.96 -19.10
C ILE A 954 6.20 20.62 -19.70
N VAL A 955 6.99 19.55 -19.53
CA VAL A 955 6.76 18.23 -20.16
C VAL A 955 6.33 17.14 -19.18
N MET A 956 6.55 17.33 -17.87
CA MET A 956 6.15 16.42 -16.81
C MET A 956 5.37 17.14 -15.71
N ASP A 957 4.30 16.51 -15.25
CA ASP A 957 3.49 16.87 -14.08
C ASP A 957 2.81 15.61 -13.53
N ASN A 958 2.31 15.66 -12.30
CA ASN A 958 1.72 14.53 -11.57
C ASN A 958 2.62 13.28 -11.56
N ILE A 959 3.93 13.49 -11.40
CA ILE A 959 4.95 12.44 -11.39
C ILE A 959 4.69 11.48 -10.23
N ARG A 960 4.64 10.18 -10.56
CA ARG A 960 4.49 9.07 -9.63
C ARG A 960 5.52 8.02 -10.03
N CYS A 961 6.55 7.85 -9.22
CA CYS A 961 7.50 6.75 -9.38
C CYS A 961 7.03 5.55 -8.54
N GLU A 962 7.16 4.34 -9.09
CA GLU A 962 7.07 3.10 -8.34
C GLU A 962 8.36 2.83 -7.56
N GLU A 963 8.31 1.85 -6.66
CA GLU A 963 9.46 1.46 -5.86
C GLU A 963 10.56 0.82 -6.71
N ASN A 964 11.82 1.19 -6.43
CA ASN A 964 13.01 0.82 -7.20
C ASN A 964 13.06 1.40 -8.64
N GLU A 965 12.14 2.30 -9.03
CA GLU A 965 12.39 3.17 -10.19
C GLU A 965 13.49 4.19 -9.82
N TYR A 966 14.57 4.21 -10.62
CA TYR A 966 15.75 5.03 -10.38
C TYR A 966 16.00 6.09 -11.48
N ASP A 967 15.12 6.13 -12.48
CA ASP A 967 15.17 7.09 -13.59
C ASP A 967 13.84 7.84 -13.66
N ILE A 968 13.88 9.13 -13.35
CA ILE A 968 12.69 9.98 -13.26
C ILE A 968 11.94 10.10 -14.61
N THR A 969 12.64 9.91 -15.73
CA THR A 969 12.05 9.97 -17.08
C THR A 969 11.22 8.74 -17.45
N ASN A 970 11.37 7.63 -16.70
CA ASN A 970 10.55 6.42 -16.87
C ASN A 970 9.35 6.35 -15.90
N CYS A 971 9.37 7.12 -14.81
CA CYS A 971 8.25 7.22 -13.88
C CYS A 971 7.00 7.73 -14.58
N ARG A 972 5.80 7.36 -14.12
CA ARG A 972 4.56 7.81 -14.76
C ARG A 972 4.28 9.28 -14.45
N HIS A 973 4.00 10.05 -15.49
CA HIS A 973 3.61 11.46 -15.44
C HIS A 973 2.50 11.72 -16.47
N ASP A 974 1.78 12.83 -16.35
CA ASP A 974 0.64 13.11 -17.23
C ASP A 974 1.05 13.57 -18.65
N GLY A 975 2.31 13.95 -18.86
CA GLY A 975 2.94 14.11 -20.19
C GLY A 975 2.39 15.26 -21.05
N VAL A 976 3.02 15.48 -22.20
CA VAL A 976 2.73 16.65 -23.08
C VAL A 976 1.30 16.61 -23.64
N ASP A 977 0.75 15.41 -23.90
CA ASP A 977 -0.55 15.19 -24.54
C ASP A 977 -1.77 15.64 -23.70
N HIS A 978 -1.58 15.91 -22.40
CA HIS A 978 -2.65 16.30 -21.48
C HIS A 978 -2.81 17.82 -21.27
N ASN A 979 -2.26 18.66 -22.16
CA ASN A 979 -2.33 20.13 -22.08
C ASN A 979 -1.83 20.69 -20.72
N ILE A 980 -0.70 20.19 -20.21
CA ILE A 980 -0.12 20.60 -18.90
C ILE A 980 -0.05 22.13 -18.77
N ALA A 981 0.32 22.83 -19.84
CA ALA A 981 0.44 24.29 -19.91
C ALA A 981 -0.85 25.08 -19.55
N ALA A 982 -2.04 24.46 -19.63
CA ALA A 982 -3.29 25.07 -19.20
C ALA A 982 -3.55 24.93 -17.68
N SER A 983 -2.72 24.15 -16.97
CA SER A 983 -2.95 23.74 -15.59
C SER A 983 -1.77 24.02 -14.63
N CYS A 984 -0.55 24.13 -15.15
CA CYS A 984 0.64 24.56 -14.42
C CYS A 984 1.11 25.92 -14.95
N LEU A 985 1.33 26.89 -14.06
CA LEU A 985 1.85 28.21 -14.45
C LEU A 985 3.30 28.09 -14.92
N PRO A 986 3.75 28.90 -15.91
CA PRO A 986 5.15 28.93 -16.34
C PRO A 986 6.15 29.17 -15.21
N THR A 987 5.77 29.92 -14.17
CA THR A 987 6.59 30.18 -12.98
C THR A 987 6.77 28.98 -12.05
N ASN A 988 5.97 27.93 -12.18
CA ASN A 988 5.89 26.84 -11.21
C ASN A 988 6.85 25.69 -11.53
N VAL A 989 8.10 26.05 -11.84
CA VAL A 989 9.15 25.13 -12.27
C VAL A 989 9.99 24.65 -11.09
N VAL A 990 10.34 23.36 -11.11
CA VAL A 990 11.24 22.74 -10.14
C VAL A 990 12.68 23.25 -10.32
N GLY A 991 13.19 23.99 -9.34
CA GLY A 991 14.61 24.20 -9.11
C GLY A 991 15.17 23.24 -8.06
N LEU A 992 16.36 22.70 -8.29
CA LEU A 992 17.08 21.83 -7.36
C LEU A 992 18.45 22.40 -6.99
N ARG A 993 18.91 22.02 -5.80
CA ARG A 993 20.29 22.20 -5.34
C ARG A 993 20.81 20.86 -4.81
N CYS A 994 21.75 20.30 -5.57
CA CYS A 994 22.51 19.12 -5.20
C CYS A 994 23.93 19.54 -4.76
N MET A 995 24.75 18.59 -4.35
CA MET A 995 26.17 18.77 -4.05
C MET A 995 26.99 17.62 -4.63
N GLU A 996 28.30 17.82 -4.76
CA GLU A 996 29.23 16.78 -5.19
C GLU A 996 29.28 15.61 -4.19
N PRO A 997 29.39 14.36 -4.67
CA PRO A 997 29.49 13.20 -3.82
C PRO A 997 30.93 13.00 -3.30
N CYS A 998 31.22 13.40 -2.06
CA CYS A 998 32.53 13.13 -1.44
C CYS A 998 32.53 11.90 -0.51
N TRP A 999 33.72 11.46 -0.12
CA TRP A 999 33.91 10.43 0.91
C TRP A 999 33.57 10.95 2.32
N SER A 1000 33.48 10.05 3.29
CA SER A 1000 32.78 10.28 4.57
C SER A 1000 33.68 10.50 5.78
N GLY A 1001 34.98 10.66 5.55
CA GLY A 1001 36.00 10.85 6.58
C GLY A 1001 36.34 9.59 7.38
N VAL A 1002 37.30 9.79 8.28
CA VAL A 1002 37.76 8.81 9.25
C VAL A 1002 36.96 8.92 10.54
N ARG A 1003 36.55 7.78 11.09
CA ARG A 1003 35.80 7.67 12.35
C ARG A 1003 36.56 6.80 13.33
N TYR A 1004 36.82 7.33 14.52
CA TYR A 1004 37.39 6.56 15.62
C TYR A 1004 36.26 6.03 16.51
N SER A 1005 36.31 4.73 16.80
CA SER A 1005 35.45 4.07 17.79
C SER A 1005 36.01 4.27 19.20
N PHE A 1006 35.17 4.10 20.22
CA PHE A 1006 35.61 4.07 21.62
C PHE A 1006 36.56 2.88 21.92
N LEU A 1007 36.46 1.81 21.13
CA LEU A 1007 37.34 0.64 21.26
C LEU A 1007 38.72 0.83 20.62
N ALA A 1008 38.91 1.90 19.84
CA ALA A 1008 40.22 2.21 19.26
C ALA A 1008 41.25 2.37 20.36
N ASN A 1009 42.37 1.67 20.24
CA ASN A 1009 43.54 2.01 21.03
C ASN A 1009 43.91 3.46 20.70
N PRO A 1010 44.34 4.26 21.70
CA PRO A 1010 44.88 5.58 21.42
C PRO A 1010 45.99 5.46 20.35
N PRO A 1011 45.98 6.21 19.23
CA PRO A 1011 47.03 6.10 18.21
C PRO A 1011 48.42 6.31 18.82
N LEU A 1012 49.13 5.19 18.97
CA LEU A 1012 50.45 5.09 19.60
C LEU A 1012 51.52 5.23 18.53
N VAL A 1013 52.02 6.46 18.37
CA VAL A 1013 53.27 6.72 17.64
C VAL A 1013 54.39 6.86 18.66
N THR A 1014 55.14 5.77 18.86
CA THR A 1014 56.45 5.75 19.53
C THR A 1014 57.50 6.20 18.52
N VAL A 1015 58.26 7.28 18.74
CA VAL A 1015 59.41 7.28 19.68
C VAL A 1015 59.31 8.27 20.88
N TYR A 1016 60.04 7.96 21.96
CA TYR A 1016 60.17 8.72 23.21
C TYR A 1016 60.54 10.19 23.02
N ASN A 1017 59.71 11.10 23.55
CA ASN A 1017 60.16 12.33 24.20
C ASN A 1017 59.15 12.79 25.28
N ASP A 1018 59.63 13.42 26.35
CA ASP A 1018 59.35 12.91 27.70
C ASP A 1018 58.15 13.55 28.46
N LEU A 1019 57.15 14.13 27.76
CA LEU A 1019 56.19 15.05 28.42
C LEU A 1019 54.69 14.75 28.37
N THR A 1020 54.15 13.87 27.51
CA THR A 1020 52.67 13.70 27.43
C THR A 1020 52.08 12.29 27.21
N ARG A 1021 52.85 11.27 26.79
CA ARG A 1021 52.47 9.82 26.78
C ARG A 1021 51.07 9.46 26.19
N LYS A 1022 50.53 10.18 25.20
CA LYS A 1022 49.10 10.10 24.81
C LYS A 1022 48.84 10.25 23.30
N PRO A 1023 47.65 9.85 22.80
CA PRO A 1023 47.37 9.72 21.37
C PRO A 1023 47.48 11.01 20.57
N ALA A 1024 48.18 10.95 19.43
CA ALA A 1024 48.34 12.09 18.53
C ALA A 1024 48.24 11.71 17.05
N ILE A 1025 47.44 12.46 16.29
CA ILE A 1025 47.49 12.46 14.83
C ILE A 1025 48.66 13.34 14.41
N ARG A 1026 49.60 12.80 13.63
CA ARG A 1026 50.83 13.50 13.23
C ARG A 1026 51.02 13.45 11.72
N MET A 1027 51.52 14.53 11.12
CA MET A 1027 52.03 14.58 9.74
C MET A 1027 51.06 13.94 8.74
N SER A 1028 49.79 14.34 8.86
CA SER A 1028 48.68 13.80 8.06
C SER A 1028 47.90 14.95 7.41
N ARG A 1029 47.53 14.78 6.14
CA ARG A 1029 46.63 15.70 5.42
C ARG A 1029 45.27 15.05 5.22
N PHE A 1030 44.20 15.73 5.59
CA PHE A 1030 42.81 15.30 5.36
C PHE A 1030 42.09 16.32 4.48
N GLU A 1031 41.68 15.90 3.28
CA GLU A 1031 41.07 16.80 2.30
C GLU A 1031 39.83 16.23 1.59
N ASN A 1032 38.97 17.15 1.12
CA ASN A 1032 37.80 16.88 0.28
C ASN A 1032 36.76 15.92 0.91
N ASN A 1033 36.39 16.13 2.19
CA ASN A 1033 35.39 15.32 2.90
C ASN A 1033 33.96 15.87 2.87
N ARG A 1034 32.96 14.99 2.65
CA ARG A 1034 31.52 15.32 2.50
C ARG A 1034 30.90 16.02 3.71
N ARG A 1035 31.40 15.74 4.91
CA ARG A 1035 30.90 16.35 6.15
C ARG A 1035 32.02 16.73 7.08
N HIS A 1036 32.93 15.81 7.38
CA HIS A 1036 33.90 16.01 8.45
C HIS A 1036 35.26 15.45 8.02
N GLY A 1037 36.34 16.24 8.14
CA GLY A 1037 37.71 15.70 8.02
C GLY A 1037 37.98 14.68 9.13
N PHE A 1038 37.55 15.02 10.36
CA PHE A 1038 37.60 14.12 11.51
C PHE A 1038 36.24 14.01 12.21
N LYS A 1039 35.83 12.80 12.62
CA LYS A 1039 34.62 12.60 13.45
C LYS A 1039 34.87 11.74 14.68
N ILE A 1040 34.62 12.34 15.84
CA ILE A 1040 34.67 11.71 17.17
C ILE A 1040 33.25 11.35 17.60
N ARG A 1041 33.08 10.21 18.27
CA ARG A 1041 31.80 9.81 18.87
C ARG A 1041 32.01 9.55 20.37
N SER A 1042 31.56 10.47 21.21
CA SER A 1042 31.42 10.21 22.64
C SER A 1042 30.03 9.61 22.91
N GLN A 1043 29.92 8.63 23.81
CA GLN A 1043 28.62 8.16 24.30
C GLN A 1043 28.64 7.83 25.80
N GLY A 1044 27.49 8.06 26.43
CA GLY A 1044 27.06 7.29 27.59
C GLY A 1044 26.65 5.89 27.14
N ILE A 1045 27.07 4.87 27.88
CA ILE A 1045 26.93 3.46 27.50
C ILE A 1045 25.50 2.99 27.80
N THR A 1046 24.95 2.09 26.96
CA THR A 1046 23.74 1.30 27.27
C THR A 1046 24.08 -0.17 27.01
N ILE A 1047 23.83 -1.07 27.98
CA ILE A 1047 24.10 -2.52 27.89
C ILE A 1047 22.87 -3.29 28.35
N HIS A 1048 22.58 -4.44 27.73
CA HIS A 1048 21.49 -5.34 28.14
C HIS A 1048 21.98 -6.65 28.79
N LYS A 1049 21.38 -6.99 29.94
CA LYS A 1049 21.26 -8.31 30.63
C LYS A 1049 22.46 -8.93 31.42
N HIS A 1050 22.39 -8.72 32.74
CA HIS A 1050 22.45 -9.71 33.86
C HIS A 1050 23.79 -10.20 34.52
N PHE A 1051 23.92 -9.89 35.84
CA PHE A 1051 24.63 -10.62 36.94
C PHE A 1051 26.20 -10.60 36.98
N LEU A 1052 26.95 -10.80 38.10
CA LEU A 1052 26.72 -11.00 39.56
C LEU A 1052 28.02 -10.71 40.41
N ILE A 1053 27.91 -10.61 41.76
CA ILE A 1053 28.90 -10.89 42.87
C ILE A 1053 29.35 -9.71 43.80
N HIS A 1054 29.48 -10.04 45.10
CA HIS A 1054 29.92 -9.25 46.27
C HIS A 1054 31.39 -8.77 46.26
N VAL A 1055 31.70 -7.71 47.02
CA VAL A 1055 33.07 -7.33 47.42
C VAL A 1055 33.13 -6.89 48.90
N PHE A 1056 34.10 -7.42 49.64
CA PHE A 1056 34.61 -6.93 50.93
C PHE A 1056 36.15 -6.97 50.86
N MET A 1057 36.87 -5.88 51.14
CA MET A 1057 38.26 -5.94 51.64
C MET A 1057 38.82 -4.57 52.08
N LYS A 1058 39.87 -4.60 52.92
CA LYS A 1058 40.66 -3.45 53.37
C LYS A 1058 41.96 -3.35 52.55
N CYS A 1059 42.38 -2.14 52.18
CA CYS A 1059 43.80 -1.81 51.96
C CYS A 1059 44.05 -0.30 52.11
N HIS A 1060 45.32 0.09 52.32
CA HIS A 1060 45.71 1.49 52.57
C HIS A 1060 46.02 2.24 51.25
N TYR A 1061 45.48 3.45 51.13
CA TYR A 1061 45.71 4.44 50.06
C TYR A 1061 45.41 3.99 48.62
N LEU A 1062 44.15 4.12 48.20
CA LEU A 1062 43.68 4.00 46.81
C LEU A 1062 42.57 5.04 46.54
N GLN A 1063 42.50 5.58 45.31
CA GLN A 1063 41.33 6.31 44.81
C GLN A 1063 40.40 5.36 44.06
N ALA A 1064 39.10 5.46 44.29
CA ALA A 1064 38.08 4.67 43.59
C ALA A 1064 37.32 5.54 42.58
N ALA A 1065 37.29 5.08 41.32
CA ALA A 1065 36.45 5.65 40.27
C ALA A 1065 35.28 4.71 39.97
N MET A 1066 34.05 5.16 40.17
CA MET A 1066 32.85 4.35 39.94
C MET A 1066 32.21 4.74 38.61
N ASN A 1067 32.34 3.86 37.61
CA ASN A 1067 32.24 4.28 36.21
C ASN A 1067 30.85 4.14 35.56
N MET A 1068 29.96 3.29 36.08
CA MET A 1068 28.53 3.29 35.73
C MET A 1068 27.66 2.45 36.66
N VAL A 1069 26.37 2.79 36.74
CA VAL A 1069 25.29 1.88 37.13
C VAL A 1069 24.47 1.55 35.89
N ILE A 1070 24.27 0.26 35.60
CA ILE A 1070 23.90 -0.20 34.25
C ILE A 1070 22.38 -0.46 34.06
N ASN A 1071 21.55 -0.26 35.09
CA ASN A 1071 20.09 -0.46 34.98
C ASN A 1071 19.32 0.86 34.98
N ARG A 1072 18.28 0.97 34.13
CA ARG A 1072 17.39 2.14 34.12
C ARG A 1072 16.41 2.05 35.29
N VAL A 1073 16.36 3.09 36.11
CA VAL A 1073 15.18 3.38 36.95
C VAL A 1073 14.12 3.95 36.01
N ASN A 1074 13.32 3.07 35.39
CA ASN A 1074 12.14 3.49 34.63
C ASN A 1074 11.11 4.15 35.57
N GLU A 1075 10.17 4.93 35.03
CA GLU A 1075 9.14 5.63 35.80
C GLU A 1075 8.26 4.68 36.65
N GLU A 1076 8.11 3.42 36.22
CA GLU A 1076 7.40 2.35 36.95
C GLU A 1076 8.21 1.72 38.10
N SER A 1077 9.48 2.10 38.28
CA SER A 1077 10.36 1.58 39.33
C SER A 1077 10.76 2.68 40.30
N ASP A 1078 10.71 2.38 41.61
CA ASP A 1078 11.08 3.32 42.65
C ASP A 1078 12.54 3.17 43.11
N GLU A 1079 13.31 2.26 42.50
CA GLU A 1079 14.65 1.89 42.93
C GLU A 1079 15.61 3.11 42.91
N ASP A 1080 16.42 3.28 43.95
CA ASP A 1080 17.52 4.25 44.00
C ASP A 1080 18.74 3.66 44.74
N ILE A 1081 19.92 4.18 44.41
CA ILE A 1081 21.20 3.84 45.02
C ILE A 1081 21.85 5.14 45.51
N LEU A 1082 21.91 5.31 46.82
CA LEU A 1082 22.62 6.39 47.49
C LEU A 1082 24.05 5.94 47.80
N LEU A 1083 25.02 6.63 47.22
CA LEU A 1083 26.45 6.45 47.46
C LEU A 1083 26.92 7.53 48.42
N MET A 1084 27.49 7.14 49.55
CA MET A 1084 27.83 8.02 50.66
C MET A 1084 29.33 7.91 50.96
N ASP A 1085 30.06 8.98 50.72
CA ASP A 1085 31.45 9.14 51.11
C ASP A 1085 31.51 9.75 52.52
N ASN A 1086 31.83 8.90 53.50
CA ASN A 1086 31.86 9.27 54.92
C ASN A 1086 33.04 10.19 55.30
N ILE A 1087 34.08 10.30 54.48
CA ILE A 1087 35.23 11.19 54.72
C ILE A 1087 35.01 12.53 54.01
N GLY A 1088 34.55 12.49 52.76
CA GLY A 1088 34.23 13.68 51.96
C GLY A 1088 32.91 14.36 52.31
N LYS A 1089 32.06 13.73 53.12
CA LYS A 1089 30.66 14.14 53.42
C LYS A 1089 29.85 14.45 52.16
N LYS A 1090 30.02 13.61 51.12
CA LYS A 1090 29.30 13.73 49.85
C LYS A 1090 28.42 12.52 49.64
N ASN A 1091 27.15 12.80 49.35
CA ASN A 1091 26.17 11.79 48.99
C ASN A 1091 25.76 12.03 47.54
N TRP A 1092 25.65 10.95 46.77
CA TRP A 1092 25.18 10.97 45.38
C TRP A 1092 24.06 9.95 45.23
N SER A 1093 22.86 10.39 44.86
CA SER A 1093 21.77 9.52 44.41
C SER A 1093 22.01 9.16 42.96
N VAL A 1094 22.00 7.87 42.64
CA VAL A 1094 22.09 7.40 41.24
C VAL A 1094 20.81 7.76 40.47
N ARG A 1095 19.67 7.95 41.13
CA ARG A 1095 18.43 8.42 40.49
C ARG A 1095 18.39 9.93 40.27
N SER A 1096 18.87 10.74 41.22
CA SER A 1096 18.77 12.21 41.16
C SER A 1096 20.02 12.90 40.60
N ASP A 1097 21.21 12.35 40.83
CA ASP A 1097 22.50 13.01 40.53
C ASP A 1097 23.22 12.40 39.31
N LEU A 1098 22.48 11.84 38.34
CA LEU A 1098 22.99 11.16 37.14
C LEU A 1098 24.08 11.96 36.37
N ILE A 1099 24.01 13.29 36.40
CA ILE A 1099 24.95 14.21 35.75
C ILE A 1099 26.36 14.13 36.36
N HIS A 1100 26.47 13.73 37.63
CA HIS A 1100 27.74 13.65 38.36
C HIS A 1100 28.53 12.35 38.11
N PHE A 1101 28.00 11.39 37.34
CA PHE A 1101 28.66 10.11 37.10
C PHE A 1101 29.52 10.12 35.81
N PRO A 1102 30.77 9.62 35.84
CA PRO A 1102 31.41 8.90 36.93
C PRO A 1102 31.85 9.80 38.09
N ILE A 1103 31.61 9.34 39.32
CA ILE A 1103 32.10 9.99 40.54
C ILE A 1103 33.48 9.44 40.92
N LEU A 1104 34.28 10.27 41.56
CA LEU A 1104 35.61 9.93 42.05
C LEU A 1104 35.68 10.26 43.54
N SER A 1105 35.95 9.25 44.37
CA SER A 1105 36.09 9.40 45.81
C SER A 1105 37.55 9.16 46.23
N VAL A 1106 38.00 10.02 47.15
CA VAL A 1106 39.28 9.91 47.87
C VAL A 1106 39.17 9.08 49.15
N SER A 1107 37.96 8.63 49.50
CA SER A 1107 37.77 7.74 50.64
C SER A 1107 38.10 6.30 50.28
N ASN A 1108 38.79 5.63 51.20
CA ASN A 1108 39.00 4.18 51.17
C ASN A 1108 37.72 3.38 51.55
N THR A 1109 36.63 4.07 51.92
CA THR A 1109 35.35 3.47 52.29
C THR A 1109 34.19 4.27 51.70
N LEU A 1110 33.37 3.60 50.89
CA LEU A 1110 32.18 4.16 50.24
C LEU A 1110 30.98 3.33 50.69
N GLN A 1111 30.01 3.96 51.35
CA GLN A 1111 28.78 3.28 51.78
C GLN A 1111 27.74 3.34 50.67
N LEU A 1112 27.22 2.18 50.30
CA LEU A 1112 26.12 2.06 49.35
C LEU A 1112 24.83 1.71 50.09
N LYS A 1113 23.79 2.51 49.87
CA LYS A 1113 22.43 2.25 50.35
C LYS A 1113 21.49 2.15 49.15
N TYR A 1114 20.97 0.95 48.91
CA TYR A 1114 19.97 0.69 47.88
C TYR A 1114 18.57 0.67 48.51
N THR A 1115 17.61 1.33 47.87
CA THR A 1115 16.22 1.50 48.36
C THR A 1115 15.22 1.23 47.25
N ARG A 1116 14.12 0.54 47.57
CA ARG A 1116 13.02 0.22 46.65
C ARG A 1116 11.77 -0.28 47.39
N THR A 1117 10.65 -0.39 46.68
CA THR A 1117 9.33 -0.78 47.18
C THR A 1117 8.79 -2.06 46.52
N TYR A 1118 9.03 -2.33 45.22
CA TYR A 1118 8.53 -3.56 44.54
C TYR A 1118 9.54 -4.22 43.56
N GLY A 1119 9.22 -5.40 42.99
CA GLY A 1119 10.00 -6.11 41.94
C GLY A 1119 11.02 -7.18 42.43
N LYS A 1120 11.95 -7.60 41.56
CA LYS A 1120 13.19 -8.36 41.95
C LYS A 1120 14.42 -7.47 41.74
N PRO A 1121 15.37 -7.39 42.69
CA PRO A 1121 16.43 -6.39 42.62
C PRO A 1121 17.50 -6.78 41.61
N SER A 1122 17.92 -5.85 40.75
CA SER A 1122 19.06 -6.05 39.84
C SER A 1122 19.87 -4.76 39.65
N VAL A 1123 21.06 -4.76 40.25
CA VAL A 1123 22.02 -3.65 40.21
C VAL A 1123 23.36 -4.20 39.74
N ILE A 1124 23.98 -3.52 38.78
CA ILE A 1124 25.34 -3.79 38.32
C ILE A 1124 26.12 -2.50 38.46
N ILE A 1125 27.23 -2.56 39.19
CA ILE A 1125 28.11 -1.43 39.51
C ILE A 1125 29.52 -1.80 39.12
N LEU A 1126 30.15 -0.97 38.29
CA LEU A 1126 31.56 -1.11 37.93
C LEU A 1126 32.40 -0.15 38.76
N VAL A 1127 33.14 -0.68 39.74
CA VAL A 1127 34.19 0.05 40.47
C VAL A 1127 35.53 -0.27 39.82
N LEU A 1128 36.28 0.77 39.46
CA LEU A 1128 37.65 0.64 38.95
C LEU A 1128 38.61 1.33 39.93
N PHE A 1129 39.67 0.62 40.30
CA PHE A 1129 40.80 1.16 41.04
C PHE A 1129 41.81 1.70 40.01
N LEU A 1130 42.22 2.96 40.16
CA LEU A 1130 43.10 3.64 39.22
C LEU A 1130 44.34 4.16 39.96
N ASP A 1131 45.53 3.69 39.58
CA ASP A 1131 46.81 4.16 40.13
C ASP A 1131 47.23 5.56 39.59
N ALA A 1132 46.50 6.13 38.64
CA ALA A 1132 46.80 7.44 38.07
C ALA A 1132 45.55 8.22 37.64
N GLN A 1133 45.56 9.54 37.85
CA GLN A 1133 44.55 10.48 37.33
C GLN A 1133 44.46 10.55 35.79
N GLU A 1134 45.39 9.90 35.08
CA GLU A 1134 45.62 10.16 33.65
C GLU A 1134 44.54 9.64 32.70
N TYR A 1135 43.72 8.66 33.13
CA TYR A 1135 42.68 8.03 32.30
C TYR A 1135 41.42 8.90 32.07
N LEU A 1136 41.22 9.96 32.84
CA LEU A 1136 39.95 10.72 32.85
C LEU A 1136 39.92 11.96 31.94
N ASN A 1137 41.08 12.51 31.56
CA ASN A 1137 41.16 13.58 30.57
C ASN A 1137 41.18 12.99 29.16
N ARG A 1138 40.00 12.75 28.58
CA ARG A 1138 39.86 12.38 27.16
C ARG A 1138 40.34 13.54 26.30
N TYR A 1139 41.37 13.31 25.50
CA TYR A 1139 41.81 14.30 24.52
C TYR A 1139 42.26 13.71 23.19
N VAL A 1140 42.05 14.49 22.14
CA VAL A 1140 42.60 14.24 20.79
C VAL A 1140 43.66 15.30 20.54
N HIS A 1141 44.91 14.88 20.40
CA HIS A 1141 46.02 15.73 19.98
C HIS A 1141 46.17 15.63 18.46
N VAL A 1142 46.27 16.77 17.79
CA VAL A 1142 46.62 16.85 16.37
C VAL A 1142 47.85 17.74 16.27
N TYR A 1143 48.90 17.23 15.62
CA TYR A 1143 50.21 17.84 15.58
C TYR A 1143 50.77 17.85 14.15
N GLN A 1144 51.31 18.98 13.70
CA GLN A 1144 51.99 19.14 12.40
C GLN A 1144 51.19 18.48 11.26
N SER A 1145 49.95 18.91 11.06
CA SER A 1145 48.96 18.25 10.18
C SER A 1145 48.05 19.29 9.51
N GLU A 1146 47.43 18.93 8.40
CA GLU A 1146 46.63 19.85 7.58
C GLU A 1146 45.21 19.31 7.35
N ILE A 1147 44.19 20.15 7.50
CA ILE A 1147 42.78 19.78 7.28
C ILE A 1147 42.15 20.80 6.33
N ILE A 1148 41.93 20.40 5.07
CA ILE A 1148 41.72 21.31 3.93
C ILE A 1148 40.41 20.97 3.19
N ASN A 1149 39.63 21.95 2.73
CA ASN A 1149 38.46 21.72 1.86
C ASN A 1149 37.42 20.72 2.42
N ASN A 1150 37.05 20.84 3.69
CA ASN A 1150 36.00 20.00 4.29
C ASN A 1150 34.83 20.87 4.77
N ARG A 1151 33.62 20.32 4.80
CA ARG A 1151 32.46 21.05 5.34
C ARG A 1151 32.68 21.46 6.80
N TYR A 1152 33.03 20.49 7.64
CA TYR A 1152 33.56 20.71 8.98
C TYR A 1152 34.98 20.12 9.05
N ALA A 1153 35.96 20.83 9.62
CA ALA A 1153 37.30 20.24 9.75
C ALA A 1153 37.28 19.09 10.79
N ILE A 1154 36.67 19.32 11.95
CA ILE A 1154 36.47 18.33 13.02
C ILE A 1154 35.02 18.38 13.51
N SER A 1155 34.44 17.23 13.83
CA SER A 1155 33.15 17.17 14.51
C SER A 1155 33.07 16.16 15.66
N SER A 1156 32.18 16.44 16.61
CA SER A 1156 31.78 15.52 17.67
C SER A 1156 30.25 15.47 17.81
N ILE A 1157 29.74 14.39 18.39
CA ILE A 1157 28.35 14.26 18.85
C ILE A 1157 28.39 13.87 20.32
N HIS A 1158 27.69 14.62 21.17
CA HIS A 1158 27.41 14.24 22.55
C HIS A 1158 25.98 13.72 22.66
N TYR A 1159 25.81 12.53 23.23
CA TYR A 1159 24.50 11.96 23.53
C TYR A 1159 24.18 12.15 25.02
N SER A 1160 23.18 13.00 25.29
CA SER A 1160 22.41 13.00 26.54
C SER A 1160 20.93 13.02 26.13
N ASN A 1161 20.19 11.94 26.36
CA ASN A 1161 18.75 11.91 26.14
C ASN A 1161 18.09 11.44 27.44
N TRP A 1162 17.66 12.40 28.24
CA TRP A 1162 17.05 12.17 29.55
C TRP A 1162 16.09 13.30 29.86
N THR A 1163 14.79 13.05 29.74
CA THR A 1163 13.72 13.91 30.23
C THR A 1163 13.40 13.55 31.67
N ASN A 1164 13.08 14.54 32.50
CA ASN A 1164 12.47 14.32 33.81
C ASN A 1164 10.93 14.45 33.73
N GLN A 1165 10.22 14.25 34.85
CA GLN A 1165 8.75 14.33 34.93
C GLN A 1165 8.13 15.67 34.48
N ASN A 1166 8.94 16.69 34.20
CA ASN A 1166 8.53 18.00 33.71
C ASN A 1166 9.05 18.25 32.26
N ASP A 1167 9.33 17.20 31.49
CA ASP A 1167 9.90 17.21 30.12
C ASP A 1167 11.26 17.93 29.95
N ASN A 1168 11.98 18.23 31.03
CA ASN A 1168 13.28 18.92 30.92
C ASN A 1168 14.41 17.95 30.54
N LEU A 1169 15.10 18.23 29.44
CA LEU A 1169 16.28 17.50 28.97
C LEU A 1169 17.54 17.85 29.77
N LEU A 1170 18.16 16.86 30.40
CA LEU A 1170 19.40 17.02 31.18
C LEU A 1170 20.64 16.60 30.38
N ASN A 1171 21.58 17.54 30.21
CA ASN A 1171 22.88 17.29 29.57
C ASN A 1171 23.94 16.79 30.55
N ARG A 1172 24.75 15.81 30.13
CA ARG A 1172 25.90 15.32 30.89
C ARG A 1172 27.07 16.31 30.81
N CYS A 1173 27.75 16.56 31.92
CA CYS A 1173 29.01 17.29 31.91
C CYS A 1173 30.18 16.37 31.49
N ALA A 1174 30.89 16.72 30.42
CA ALA A 1174 32.05 15.97 29.93
C ALA A 1174 33.23 16.91 29.66
N ASN A 1175 34.35 16.68 30.36
CA ASN A 1175 35.61 17.42 30.16
C ASN A 1175 36.44 16.78 29.03
N GLU A 1176 35.96 16.89 27.79
CA GLU A 1176 36.76 16.51 26.62
C GLU A 1176 37.64 17.69 26.18
N LYS A 1177 38.90 17.42 25.84
CA LYS A 1177 39.87 18.45 25.40
C LYS A 1177 40.32 18.16 23.96
N LEU A 1178 40.33 19.19 23.12
CA LEU A 1178 40.95 19.12 21.80
C LEU A 1178 42.23 19.95 21.82
N TRP A 1179 43.34 19.37 21.40
CA TRP A 1179 44.65 20.02 21.45
C TRP A 1179 45.26 20.06 20.04
N PHE A 1180 45.49 21.29 19.56
CA PHE A 1180 46.07 21.56 18.25
C PHE A 1180 47.43 22.21 18.42
N GLN A 1181 48.43 21.72 17.68
CA GLN A 1181 49.81 22.22 17.75
C GLN A 1181 50.45 22.13 16.37
N LYS A 1182 50.69 23.27 15.70
CA LYS A 1182 51.07 23.33 14.28
C LYS A 1182 50.04 22.62 13.38
N VAL A 1183 48.77 23.04 13.41
CA VAL A 1183 47.71 22.43 12.59
C VAL A 1183 47.06 23.50 11.74
N ASP A 1184 47.11 23.31 10.42
CA ASP A 1184 46.59 24.26 9.46
C ASP A 1184 45.18 23.86 9.01
N PHE A 1185 44.23 24.76 9.20
CA PHE A 1185 42.83 24.60 8.81
C PHE A 1185 42.52 25.52 7.64
N ILE A 1186 42.48 24.99 6.42
CA ILE A 1186 42.45 25.79 5.20
C ILE A 1186 41.13 25.55 4.45
N ASN A 1187 40.41 26.63 4.12
CA ASN A 1187 39.23 26.60 3.25
C ASN A 1187 38.16 25.55 3.64
N ASN A 1188 37.84 25.41 4.94
CA ASN A 1188 36.74 24.58 5.41
C ASN A 1188 35.44 25.42 5.47
N THR A 1189 34.31 24.93 4.94
CA THR A 1189 33.19 25.81 4.55
C THR A 1189 32.32 26.30 5.70
N ASP A 1190 31.97 25.44 6.66
CA ASP A 1190 30.99 25.78 7.70
C ASP A 1190 31.67 26.11 9.03
N ALA A 1191 32.55 25.21 9.51
CA ALA A 1191 33.28 25.42 10.76
C ALA A 1191 34.53 24.55 10.88
N ILE A 1192 35.54 25.06 11.60
CA ILE A 1192 36.73 24.28 11.97
C ILE A 1192 36.39 23.20 13.00
N ILE A 1193 35.56 23.51 14.01
CA ILE A 1193 35.12 22.54 15.01
C ILE A 1193 33.60 22.63 15.15
N TRP A 1194 32.91 21.50 14.97
CA TRP A 1194 31.45 21.42 15.04
C TRP A 1194 30.98 20.34 16.02
N ILE A 1195 30.38 20.75 17.13
CA ILE A 1195 29.95 19.84 18.21
C ILE A 1195 28.42 19.83 18.27
N HIS A 1196 27.82 18.68 17.90
CA HIS A 1196 26.38 18.49 18.06
C HIS A 1196 26.03 18.27 19.54
N SER A 1197 25.22 19.18 20.08
CA SER A 1197 24.56 19.11 21.39
C SER A 1197 23.04 18.98 21.19
N PRO A 1198 22.31 18.20 22.01
CA PRO A 1198 20.86 18.06 21.89
C PRO A 1198 20.11 19.30 22.45
N GLN A 1199 19.89 20.29 21.56
CA GLN A 1199 19.03 21.50 21.66
C GLN A 1199 19.25 22.49 22.84
N TYR A 1200 19.36 23.81 22.63
CA TYR A 1200 18.45 24.86 22.08
C TYR A 1200 17.57 25.62 23.10
N ILE A 1201 17.50 25.20 24.37
CA ILE A 1201 17.01 26.05 25.46
C ILE A 1201 18.02 26.04 26.62
N ILE A 1202 18.71 27.16 26.82
CA ILE A 1202 19.64 27.36 27.93
C ILE A 1202 18.90 28.17 29.00
N PHE A 1203 18.46 27.52 30.07
CA PHE A 1203 17.98 28.22 31.26
C PHE A 1203 19.15 28.76 32.08
N ASN A 1204 18.93 29.88 32.79
CA ASN A 1204 19.93 30.41 33.71
C ASN A 1204 20.27 29.38 34.79
N ASN A 1205 21.57 29.25 35.09
CA ASN A 1205 22.18 28.30 36.04
C ASN A 1205 22.24 26.82 35.61
N THR A 1206 21.84 26.42 34.39
CA THR A 1206 22.12 25.05 33.91
C THR A 1206 23.64 24.88 33.66
N PRO A 1207 24.32 23.89 34.25
CA PRO A 1207 25.76 23.69 34.05
C PRO A 1207 26.05 23.09 32.66
N ILE A 1208 26.24 23.97 31.67
CA ILE A 1208 26.64 23.58 30.31
C ILE A 1208 27.99 22.85 30.37
N ALA A 1209 28.11 21.73 29.64
CA ALA A 1209 29.37 21.01 29.50
C ALA A 1209 30.46 21.94 28.93
N LYS A 1210 31.56 22.11 29.68
CA LYS A 1210 32.68 22.96 29.27
C LYS A 1210 33.69 22.16 28.45
N VAL A 1211 33.64 22.32 27.14
CA VAL A 1211 34.74 21.89 26.25
C VAL A 1211 35.89 22.88 26.41
N TYR A 1212 37.07 22.37 26.80
CA TYR A 1212 38.27 23.19 26.96
C TYR A 1212 39.15 23.04 25.72
N PHE A 1213 39.34 24.14 24.99
CA PHE A 1213 40.24 24.21 23.84
C PHE A 1213 41.59 24.79 24.26
N CYS A 1214 42.68 24.09 23.99
CA CYS A 1214 44.02 24.62 24.08
C CYS A 1214 44.60 24.74 22.68
N ILE A 1215 44.58 25.96 22.11
CA ILE A 1215 45.25 26.27 20.86
C ILE A 1215 46.67 26.72 21.20
N GLY A 1216 47.65 25.86 20.95
CA GLY A 1216 49.06 26.21 21.10
C GLY A 1216 49.57 26.95 19.88
N ILE A 1217 49.31 28.26 19.80
CA ILE A 1217 49.93 29.12 18.78
C ILE A 1217 51.37 29.37 19.21
N VAL A 1218 52.31 28.66 18.58
CA VAL A 1218 53.73 29.05 18.59
C VAL A 1218 53.96 29.87 17.33
N ILE A 1219 53.99 31.19 17.49
CA ILE A 1219 54.48 32.11 16.45
C ILE A 1219 55.98 31.84 16.29
N PHE A 1220 56.41 31.62 15.05
CA PHE A 1220 57.79 31.79 14.61
C PHE A 1220 57.81 32.91 13.57
#